data_AF-A0A6P3QJG7-F1
#
_entry.id   AF-A0A6P3QJG7-F1
#
_cell.length_a   1.000
_cell.length_b   1.000
_cell.length_c   1.000
_cell.angle_alpha   90.00
_cell.angle_beta   90.00
_cell.angle_gamma   90.00
#
_symmetry.space_group_name_H-M   'P 1'
#
loop_
_entity.id
_entity.type
_entity.pdbx_description
1 polymer ?
#
loop_
_entity_poly.entity_id
_entity_poly.type
_entity_poly.pdbx_seq_one_letter_code
_entity_poly.pdbx_strand_id
1 'polypeptide(L)'
;MAVETKREVLGLKPKGDLIREAEERPLQGSPDPALLALTPAGLMKGEECEEQGPGPKPTAPQQPTEEEEALIEFYRSYRDLFQFFCNNTTIHGAIRLVCSQHNRMKTAFWAVLWLCTFGVMYWQFALLFEEYFSYPVSLNINLDSDKLVFPAVTVCTLNPYRYPQIKGELEELDRIAEQTLFDLYKYNASSTLMAQRRGRRDLGETLSHPLQRLWDPALPPAVRRARSAASSLRDNNPQVNWKDWKIGFKLCNQNKSDCFYQTYSSGVDAVREWYRFHYINILSRLLDNFTSLEESKLGNFIFNCRFNQASCNQANYSQFHHPIYGNCYTFNGENNSNLWMSSMPGIDNGLSLTLRTEQNDYIPLLSTVTGARVMVHGQDEPAFMDDGGFNLRPGVETSISMKKEALDRLGGNYGDCTNNGSDVPVTNLYLSKYTQQVCIRSCFQESMVKECGCAYIFYPRPKHVEYCDYRKHDSWGYCYYKLQDAFASDRLGCFTKCRKPCSVTSYQLSAGYSRWPSVKSQDWIFQMLSLQNNYTVKNKRNGVAKLNIYFEELKYKTSSESPSVTMVTLLSNLGSQWSLWFGSSVLSVVEMAELIFDLMVITFLMLLRRFRSRYWSPGRGGRGAQEVASTPASSLPSHFCPQPPSPTSTAPSPDTSLALTAPPPAYATLGPCPAPSSLAGASSSAFVPGEP
;
A
#
# COMPACT_ATOMS: atom_id res chain seq x y z
N MET A 1 40.51 -7.33 -49.78
CA MET A 1 41.63 -8.27 -49.98
C MET A 1 41.71 -9.15 -48.74
N ALA A 2 41.68 -10.46 -48.96
CA ALA A 2 42.08 -11.58 -48.08
C ALA A 2 41.36 -11.76 -46.72
N VAL A 3 40.94 -12.94 -46.27
CA VAL A 3 40.77 -14.35 -46.74
C VAL A 3 39.92 -14.98 -45.61
N GLU A 4 38.69 -15.48 -45.87
CA GLU A 4 38.31 -16.93 -45.87
C GLU A 4 38.52 -17.66 -44.52
N THR A 5 37.54 -18.30 -43.86
CA THR A 5 36.83 -19.51 -44.32
C THR A 5 35.67 -19.94 -43.38
N LYS A 6 34.70 -20.66 -43.96
CA LYS A 6 33.61 -21.52 -43.41
C LYS A 6 34.11 -22.51 -42.31
N ARG A 7 33.32 -23.17 -41.45
CA ARG A 7 32.11 -23.99 -41.68
C ARG A 7 31.54 -24.54 -40.33
N GLU A 8 30.27 -24.92 -40.36
CA GLU A 8 29.43 -25.59 -39.34
C GLU A 8 30.03 -26.82 -38.62
N VAL A 9 29.51 -27.18 -37.43
CA VAL A 9 28.79 -28.45 -37.11
C VAL A 9 28.47 -28.57 -35.60
N LEU A 10 27.30 -29.15 -35.31
CA LEU A 10 26.71 -29.52 -34.01
C LEU A 10 27.58 -30.42 -33.11
N GLY A 11 27.34 -30.38 -31.79
CA GLY A 11 27.78 -31.44 -30.86
C GLY A 11 27.46 -31.17 -29.38
N LEU A 12 26.97 -32.19 -28.69
CA LEU A 12 26.38 -32.20 -27.34
C LEU A 12 27.38 -32.41 -26.18
N LYS A 13 27.01 -31.89 -24.98
CA LYS A 13 27.34 -32.33 -23.58
C LYS A 13 28.84 -32.35 -23.17
N PRO A 14 29.26 -32.54 -21.87
CA PRO A 14 28.56 -32.83 -20.60
C PRO A 14 29.06 -32.01 -19.34
N LYS A 15 28.51 -32.36 -18.16
CA LYS A 15 29.01 -32.06 -16.79
C LYS A 15 30.32 -32.81 -16.47
N GLY A 16 31.15 -32.24 -15.59
CA GLY A 16 32.25 -32.92 -14.88
C GLY A 16 32.73 -32.12 -13.67
N ASP A 17 32.91 -32.82 -12.55
CA ASP A 17 33.35 -32.37 -11.21
C ASP A 17 34.88 -32.18 -11.08
N LEU A 18 35.25 -31.67 -9.89
CA LEU A 18 36.50 -31.87 -9.13
C LEU A 18 37.74 -31.00 -9.46
N ILE A 19 38.18 -30.20 -8.49
CA ILE A 19 39.60 -30.03 -8.10
C ILE A 19 39.72 -29.83 -6.57
N ARG A 20 40.70 -30.53 -5.99
CA ARG A 20 41.22 -30.48 -4.61
C ARG A 20 42.75 -30.48 -4.73
N GLU A 21 43.47 -29.62 -4.01
CA GLU A 21 44.93 -29.69 -3.70
C GLU A 21 45.15 -28.82 -2.43
N ALA A 22 45.68 -29.35 -1.30
CA ALA A 22 47.09 -29.67 -0.93
C ALA A 22 47.85 -28.40 -0.42
N GLU A 23 48.74 -28.34 0.59
CA GLU A 23 49.55 -29.32 1.34
C GLU A 23 50.14 -28.67 2.65
N GLU A 24 50.80 -29.51 3.45
CA GLU A 24 51.44 -29.49 4.79
C GLU A 24 52.55 -28.43 5.08
N ARG A 25 53.09 -28.20 6.31
CA ARG A 25 53.91 -29.08 7.22
C ARG A 25 54.34 -28.37 8.57
N PRO A 26 55.11 -28.97 9.52
CA PRO A 26 54.82 -29.00 10.98
C PRO A 26 56.03 -28.69 11.93
N LEU A 27 55.92 -28.96 13.24
CA LEU A 27 56.95 -29.39 14.25
C LEU A 27 56.40 -29.20 15.69
N GLN A 28 56.88 -29.78 16.79
CA GLN A 28 57.03 -31.16 17.29
C GLN A 28 57.35 -31.05 18.81
N GLY A 29 56.92 -32.00 19.66
CA GLY A 29 57.41 -32.11 21.05
C GLY A 29 56.61 -33.04 21.99
N SER A 30 57.16 -34.23 22.29
CA SER A 30 56.84 -35.14 23.43
C SER A 30 58.00 -35.08 24.48
N PRO A 31 58.16 -35.92 25.55
CA PRO A 31 57.37 -37.05 26.12
C PRO A 31 57.34 -37.24 27.69
N ASP A 32 56.42 -38.12 28.18
CA ASP A 32 56.45 -39.13 29.29
C ASP A 32 56.83 -38.80 30.79
N PRO A 33 56.86 -39.77 31.75
CA PRO A 33 55.74 -40.40 32.50
C PRO A 33 55.99 -40.53 34.05
N ALA A 34 55.03 -41.02 34.87
CA ALA A 34 55.27 -41.87 36.07
C ALA A 34 54.01 -42.12 36.94
N LEU A 35 54.10 -43.20 37.72
CA LEU A 35 53.08 -44.06 38.35
C LEU A 35 53.26 -44.07 39.89
N LEU A 36 52.20 -44.43 40.65
CA LEU A 36 52.12 -45.17 41.96
C LEU A 36 50.94 -44.63 42.79
N ALA A 37 49.79 -45.30 42.93
CA ALA A 37 49.48 -46.56 43.63
C ALA A 37 49.49 -46.46 45.17
N LEU A 38 48.30 -46.50 45.79
CA LEU A 38 48.03 -47.05 47.13
C LEU A 38 46.56 -47.52 47.22
N THR A 39 46.38 -48.83 47.33
CA THR A 39 45.20 -49.58 47.84
C THR A 39 45.79 -50.62 48.81
N PRO A 40 45.08 -51.16 49.83
CA PRO A 40 44.10 -52.23 49.58
C PRO A 40 42.98 -52.46 50.65
N ALA A 41 42.09 -53.40 50.29
CA ALA A 41 41.25 -54.26 51.15
C ALA A 41 40.02 -53.61 51.83
N GLY A 42 38.85 -54.23 51.98
CA GLY A 42 38.29 -55.57 51.65
C GLY A 42 36.78 -55.46 51.97
N LEU A 43 35.86 -55.98 51.15
CA LEU A 43 35.36 -57.37 51.06
C LEU A 43 34.76 -57.91 52.37
N MET A 44 33.44 -58.16 52.35
CA MET A 44 32.68 -59.35 52.84
C MET A 44 31.17 -58.99 52.77
N LYS A 45 30.34 -59.65 51.94
CA LYS A 45 29.77 -61.02 52.09
C LYS A 45 28.67 -61.02 53.17
N GLY A 46 27.46 -61.52 52.99
CA GLY A 46 26.87 -62.50 52.07
C GLY A 46 25.84 -63.31 52.87
N GLU A 47 25.00 -64.08 52.18
CA GLU A 47 24.24 -65.25 52.71
C GLU A 47 23.02 -64.94 53.60
N GLU A 48 21.87 -65.65 53.51
CA GLU A 48 21.61 -67.08 53.21
C GLU A 48 20.09 -67.22 52.90
N CYS A 49 19.52 -68.24 52.21
CA CYS A 49 19.81 -69.67 52.18
C CYS A 49 19.51 -70.37 50.82
N GLU A 50 20.36 -71.37 50.53
CA GLU A 50 20.15 -72.63 49.77
C GLU A 50 18.92 -73.44 50.27
N GLU A 51 18.44 -74.56 49.72
CA GLU A 51 18.50 -75.33 48.46
C GLU A 51 17.83 -76.69 48.83
N GLN A 52 17.11 -77.35 47.90
CA GLN A 52 16.99 -78.82 47.83
C GLN A 52 16.35 -79.22 46.48
N GLY A 53 17.08 -79.96 45.64
CA GLY A 53 16.52 -80.79 44.54
C GLY A 53 16.22 -82.24 45.01
N PRO A 54 15.96 -83.26 44.14
CA PRO A 54 15.87 -83.28 42.67
C PRO A 54 14.69 -84.12 42.04
N GLY A 55 14.28 -83.78 40.79
CA GLY A 55 13.69 -84.66 39.72
C GLY A 55 12.26 -85.26 39.89
N PRO A 56 11.58 -85.77 38.81
CA PRO A 56 12.02 -86.01 37.42
C PRO A 56 11.11 -85.42 36.29
N LYS A 57 11.61 -85.39 35.04
CA LYS A 57 10.85 -85.36 33.76
C LYS A 57 10.16 -86.72 33.51
N PRO A 58 9.23 -86.92 32.53
CA PRO A 58 8.72 -86.05 31.45
C PRO A 58 7.19 -85.89 31.50
N THR A 59 6.53 -85.04 30.69
CA THR A 59 5.83 -85.44 29.44
C THR A 59 5.11 -84.19 28.89
N ALA A 60 5.35 -83.82 27.63
CA ALA A 60 4.43 -82.97 26.84
C ALA A 60 3.26 -83.87 26.38
N PRO A 61 1.98 -83.44 26.36
CA PRO A 61 1.48 -82.36 25.49
C PRO A 61 0.49 -81.43 26.24
N GLN A 62 0.04 -80.25 25.79
CA GLN A 62 -0.65 -79.93 24.54
C GLN A 62 -0.83 -78.39 24.49
N GLN A 63 -0.60 -77.75 23.35
CA GLN A 63 -0.83 -76.32 23.11
C GLN A 63 -2.28 -75.91 23.35
N PRO A 64 -2.56 -74.72 23.91
CA PRO A 64 -3.71 -73.93 23.53
C PRO A 64 -3.35 -73.06 22.32
N THR A 65 -4.20 -73.16 21.31
CA THR A 65 -4.21 -72.44 20.04
C THR A 65 -4.09 -70.92 20.20
N GLU A 66 -3.04 -70.38 19.58
CA GLU A 66 -2.88 -68.98 19.18
C GLU A 66 -3.96 -68.60 18.16
N GLU A 67 -5.16 -68.21 18.59
CA GLU A 67 -6.16 -67.66 17.65
C GLU A 67 -7.24 -66.80 18.33
N GLU A 68 -6.87 -65.91 19.28
CA GLU A 68 -7.77 -64.81 19.69
C GLU A 68 -7.11 -63.61 20.41
N GLU A 69 -5.86 -63.24 20.08
CA GLU A 69 -5.21 -62.04 20.67
C GLU A 69 -4.82 -60.96 19.64
N ALA A 70 -5.51 -60.90 18.50
CA ALA A 70 -5.33 -59.83 17.53
C ALA A 70 -6.68 -59.29 17.03
N LEU A 71 -7.53 -58.79 17.94
CA LEU A 71 -8.66 -57.96 17.55
C LEU A 71 -9.00 -56.97 18.69
N ILE A 72 -8.40 -55.78 18.60
CA ILE A 72 -8.83 -54.48 19.17
C ILE A 72 -9.67 -54.62 20.46
N GLU A 73 -9.04 -54.39 21.62
CA GLU A 73 -9.73 -54.31 22.92
C GLU A 73 -10.73 -53.16 22.91
N PHE A 74 -11.96 -53.45 22.49
CA PHE A 74 -13.02 -52.46 22.38
C PHE A 74 -13.71 -52.32 23.75
N TYR A 75 -13.54 -51.16 24.39
CA TYR A 75 -14.13 -50.87 25.70
C TYR A 75 -15.64 -51.18 25.72
N ARG A 76 -16.08 -52.00 26.69
CA ARG A 76 -17.46 -52.53 26.75
C ARG A 76 -18.49 -51.50 27.24
N SER A 77 -18.05 -50.37 27.80
CA SER A 77 -18.89 -49.31 28.36
C SER A 77 -18.22 -47.94 28.26
N TYR A 78 -19.02 -46.88 28.06
CA TYR A 78 -18.54 -45.48 28.10
C TYR A 78 -17.79 -45.14 29.39
N ARG A 79 -18.17 -45.79 30.50
CA ARG A 79 -17.54 -45.59 31.80
C ARG A 79 -16.12 -46.17 31.85
N ASP A 80 -15.90 -47.31 31.21
CA ASP A 80 -14.60 -48.00 31.23
C ASP A 80 -13.60 -47.26 30.33
N LEU A 81 -14.06 -46.78 29.16
CA LEU A 81 -13.26 -45.94 28.27
C LEU A 81 -12.86 -44.62 28.94
N PHE A 82 -13.79 -43.95 29.61
CA PHE A 82 -13.51 -42.69 30.30
C PHE A 82 -12.58 -42.89 31.50
N GLN A 83 -12.71 -44.00 32.23
CA GLN A 83 -11.86 -44.34 33.36
C GLN A 83 -10.44 -44.72 32.91
N PHE A 84 -10.31 -45.43 31.79
CA PHE A 84 -9.02 -45.69 31.15
C PHE A 84 -8.34 -44.39 30.72
N PHE A 85 -9.07 -43.53 30.01
CA PHE A 85 -8.55 -42.23 29.58
C PHE A 85 -8.11 -41.36 30.76
N CYS A 86 -8.92 -41.26 31.81
CA CYS A 86 -8.55 -40.46 32.98
C CYS A 86 -7.38 -41.02 33.80
N ASN A 87 -7.09 -42.33 33.72
CA ASN A 87 -5.93 -42.94 34.37
C ASN A 87 -4.64 -42.81 33.55
N ASN A 88 -4.77 -42.75 32.22
CA ASN A 88 -3.63 -42.77 31.31
C ASN A 88 -3.32 -41.40 30.69
N THR A 89 -4.27 -40.46 30.72
CA THR A 89 -4.09 -39.12 30.13
C THR A 89 -3.12 -38.28 30.93
N THR A 90 -2.31 -37.51 30.23
CA THR A 90 -1.39 -36.52 30.81
C THR A 90 -2.08 -35.19 31.17
N ILE A 91 -3.39 -35.06 30.98
CA ILE A 91 -4.17 -33.86 31.36
C ILE A 91 -4.35 -33.80 32.87
N HIS A 92 -3.57 -32.94 33.54
CA HIS A 92 -3.50 -32.84 35.01
C HIS A 92 -4.84 -32.52 35.70
N GLY A 93 -5.78 -31.89 35.00
CA GLY A 93 -7.12 -31.59 35.52
C GLY A 93 -8.06 -32.80 35.59
N ALA A 94 -7.97 -33.73 34.63
CA ALA A 94 -8.91 -34.85 34.49
C ALA A 94 -8.69 -35.94 35.57
N ILE A 95 -7.42 -36.22 35.88
CA ILE A 95 -7.02 -37.19 36.92
C ILE A 95 -7.59 -36.79 38.29
N ARG A 96 -7.52 -35.49 38.64
CA ARG A 96 -8.00 -35.01 39.95
C ARG A 96 -9.52 -35.00 40.08
N LEU A 97 -10.25 -34.84 38.98
CA LEU A 97 -11.71 -34.92 38.94
C LEU A 97 -12.19 -36.36 39.22
N VAL A 98 -11.48 -37.36 38.69
CA VAL A 98 -11.82 -38.79 38.82
C VAL A 98 -11.30 -39.40 40.13
N CYS A 99 -10.09 -39.08 40.58
CA CYS A 99 -9.55 -39.60 41.85
C CYS A 99 -10.25 -39.05 43.11
N SER A 100 -11.01 -37.95 43.00
CA SER A 100 -11.74 -37.35 44.13
C SER A 100 -13.10 -37.99 44.43
N GLN A 101 -13.52 -39.04 43.72
CA GLN A 101 -14.87 -39.61 43.75
C GLN A 101 -15.40 -39.98 45.14
N HIS A 102 -14.50 -40.22 46.11
CA HIS A 102 -14.84 -40.60 47.48
C HIS A 102 -15.22 -39.40 48.39
N ASN A 103 -14.98 -38.15 47.99
CA ASN A 103 -15.35 -36.95 48.78
C ASN A 103 -15.99 -35.88 47.89
N ARG A 104 -17.32 -35.74 48.00
CA ARG A 104 -18.16 -34.84 47.20
C ARG A 104 -17.72 -33.37 47.25
N MET A 105 -17.20 -32.90 48.38
CA MET A 105 -16.73 -31.51 48.53
C MET A 105 -15.44 -31.26 47.76
N LYS A 106 -14.51 -32.23 47.76
CA LYS A 106 -13.26 -32.16 46.99
C LYS A 106 -13.53 -32.25 45.49
N THR A 107 -14.48 -33.08 45.07
CA THR A 107 -14.89 -33.18 43.67
C THR A 107 -15.50 -31.87 43.17
N ALA A 108 -16.36 -31.24 43.98
CA ALA A 108 -16.95 -29.95 43.63
C ALA A 108 -15.88 -28.84 43.49
N PHE A 109 -14.91 -28.79 44.41
CA PHE A 109 -13.81 -27.83 44.34
C PHE A 109 -12.98 -27.98 43.04
N TRP A 110 -12.54 -29.20 42.72
CA TRP A 110 -11.76 -29.44 41.50
C TRP A 110 -12.57 -29.23 40.22
N ALA A 111 -13.87 -29.54 40.24
CA ALA A 111 -14.76 -29.28 39.11
C ALA A 111 -14.95 -27.77 38.86
N VAL A 112 -15.12 -26.97 39.90
CA VAL A 112 -15.22 -25.50 39.77
C VAL A 112 -13.90 -24.92 39.25
N LEU A 113 -12.76 -25.35 39.80
CA LEU A 113 -11.45 -24.88 39.32
C LEU A 113 -11.24 -25.22 37.84
N TRP A 114 -11.57 -26.45 37.43
CA TRP A 114 -11.46 -26.89 36.04
C TRP A 114 -12.38 -26.09 35.10
N LEU A 115 -13.62 -25.82 35.50
CA LEU A 115 -14.56 -24.98 34.74
C LEU A 115 -14.06 -23.53 34.62
N CYS A 116 -13.50 -22.96 35.69
CA CYS A 116 -12.92 -21.63 35.66
C CYS A 116 -11.71 -21.56 34.71
N THR A 117 -10.77 -22.50 34.80
CA THR A 117 -9.59 -22.53 33.90
C THR A 117 -9.99 -22.77 32.45
N PHE A 118 -10.97 -23.64 32.20
CA PHE A 118 -11.54 -23.85 30.88
C PHE A 118 -12.20 -22.57 30.35
N GLY A 119 -13.00 -21.89 31.18
CA GLY A 119 -13.64 -20.62 30.82
C GLY A 119 -12.64 -19.52 30.46
N VAL A 120 -11.58 -19.36 31.25
CA VAL A 120 -10.52 -18.37 30.97
C VAL A 120 -9.74 -18.72 29.71
N MET A 121 -9.44 -20.00 29.46
CA MET A 121 -8.75 -20.42 28.23
C MET A 121 -9.58 -20.13 26.98
N TYR A 122 -10.87 -20.46 26.97
CA TYR A 122 -11.73 -20.17 25.81
C TYR A 122 -11.94 -18.68 25.61
N TRP A 123 -11.97 -17.89 26.69
CA TRP A 123 -11.92 -16.44 26.60
C TRP A 123 -10.63 -15.96 25.92
N GLN A 124 -9.47 -16.50 26.29
CA GLN A 124 -8.20 -16.18 25.62
C GLN A 124 -8.17 -16.63 24.15
N PHE A 125 -8.76 -17.78 23.83
CA PHE A 125 -8.91 -18.22 22.43
C PHE A 125 -9.76 -17.24 21.64
N ALA A 126 -10.88 -16.76 22.20
CA ALA A 126 -11.71 -15.76 21.56
C ALA A 126 -10.92 -14.48 21.27
N LEU A 127 -10.10 -14.00 22.21
CA LEU A 127 -9.22 -12.86 22.01
C LEU A 127 -8.18 -13.10 20.90
N LEU A 128 -7.56 -14.29 20.85
CA LEU A 128 -6.60 -14.64 19.80
C LEU A 128 -7.26 -14.71 18.41
N PHE A 129 -8.48 -15.24 18.33
CA PHE A 129 -9.25 -15.25 17.08
C PHE A 129 -9.68 -13.85 16.68
N GLU A 130 -10.11 -13.01 17.63
CA GLU A 130 -10.44 -11.60 17.37
C GLU A 130 -9.22 -10.85 16.83
N GLU A 131 -8.05 -11.03 17.45
CA GLU A 131 -6.80 -10.45 16.96
C GLU A 131 -6.46 -10.96 15.55
N TYR A 132 -6.58 -12.27 15.30
CA TYR A 132 -6.33 -12.84 13.98
C TYR A 132 -7.28 -12.30 12.89
N PHE A 133 -8.58 -12.23 13.18
CA PHE A 133 -9.60 -11.71 12.25
C PHE A 133 -9.66 -10.19 12.19
N SER A 134 -8.92 -9.47 13.03
CA SER A 134 -8.67 -8.03 12.85
C SER A 134 -7.67 -7.73 11.73
N TYR A 135 -7.02 -8.76 11.17
CA TYR A 135 -6.03 -8.69 10.09
C TYR A 135 -4.89 -7.68 10.35
N PRO A 136 -4.15 -7.80 11.47
CA PRO A 136 -3.10 -6.84 11.83
C PRO A 136 -1.90 -6.94 10.89
N VAL A 137 -1.35 -5.79 10.52
CA VAL A 137 -0.18 -5.66 9.63
C VAL A 137 0.99 -5.02 10.36
N SER A 138 2.19 -5.51 10.07
CA SER A 138 3.47 -4.95 10.52
C SER A 138 4.22 -4.36 9.33
N LEU A 139 4.87 -3.22 9.56
CA LEU A 139 5.68 -2.55 8.55
C LEU A 139 7.14 -2.99 8.67
N ASN A 140 7.71 -3.52 7.58
CA ASN A 140 9.13 -3.81 7.46
C ASN A 140 9.78 -2.76 6.57
N ILE A 141 10.87 -2.15 7.04
CA ILE A 141 11.63 -1.18 6.27
C ILE A 141 12.97 -1.80 5.93
N ASN A 142 13.20 -2.02 4.63
CA ASN A 142 14.45 -2.53 4.10
C ASN A 142 15.17 -1.45 3.29
N LEU A 143 16.49 -1.52 3.27
CA LEU A 143 17.36 -0.70 2.42
C LEU A 143 18.01 -1.61 1.39
N ASP A 144 17.44 -1.62 0.19
CA ASP A 144 17.89 -2.47 -0.90
C ASP A 144 19.02 -1.77 -1.68
N SER A 145 20.04 -2.54 -2.06
CA SER A 145 21.25 -2.04 -2.73
C SER A 145 21.45 -2.74 -4.07
N ASP A 146 20.49 -2.58 -4.97
CA ASP A 146 20.52 -3.17 -6.31
C ASP A 146 20.91 -2.15 -7.38
N LYS A 147 21.20 -2.65 -8.59
CA LYS A 147 21.30 -1.78 -9.77
C LYS A 147 19.94 -1.14 -10.02
N LEU A 148 19.89 0.19 -10.03
CA LEU A 148 18.65 0.92 -10.22
C LEU A 148 18.34 1.07 -11.71
N VAL A 149 17.12 0.66 -12.09
CA VAL A 149 16.54 1.06 -13.37
C VAL A 149 16.31 2.57 -13.31
N PHE A 150 16.84 3.29 -14.29
CA PHE A 150 16.62 4.73 -14.41
C PHE A 150 15.13 4.97 -14.75
N PRO A 151 14.45 5.92 -14.09
CA PRO A 151 13.04 6.18 -14.35
C PRO A 151 12.82 6.76 -15.75
N ALA A 152 11.55 6.79 -16.17
CA ALA A 152 11.16 7.53 -17.36
C ALA A 152 11.24 9.03 -17.05
N VAL A 153 11.82 9.79 -17.98
CA VAL A 153 11.95 11.25 -17.85
C VAL A 153 11.19 11.90 -18.98
N THR A 154 10.11 12.60 -18.64
CA THR A 154 9.34 13.39 -19.61
C THR A 154 9.73 14.85 -19.51
N VAL A 155 10.16 15.42 -20.62
CA VAL A 155 10.46 16.85 -20.75
C VAL A 155 9.50 17.48 -21.74
N CYS A 156 8.76 18.49 -21.29
CA CYS A 156 7.85 19.28 -22.11
C CYS A 156 8.38 20.68 -22.33
N THR A 157 8.09 21.22 -23.50
CA THR A 157 8.13 22.66 -23.73
C THR A 157 7.15 23.37 -22.80
N LEU A 158 7.31 24.68 -22.61
CA LEU A 158 6.25 25.53 -22.06
C LEU A 158 5.65 26.42 -23.16
N ASN A 159 5.65 25.94 -24.40
CA ASN A 159 5.11 26.68 -25.54
C ASN A 159 4.11 25.81 -26.32
N PRO A 160 2.79 26.04 -26.19
CA PRO A 160 1.80 25.34 -26.98
C PRO A 160 1.97 25.67 -28.47
N TYR A 161 2.04 24.64 -29.31
CA TYR A 161 2.31 24.80 -30.73
C TYR A 161 1.10 25.40 -31.46
N ARG A 162 1.32 26.45 -32.27
CA ARG A 162 0.31 27.00 -33.18
C ARG A 162 0.24 26.15 -34.44
N TYR A 163 -0.68 25.18 -34.44
CA TYR A 163 -0.93 24.37 -35.62
C TYR A 163 -1.40 25.24 -36.81
N PRO A 164 -0.80 25.08 -38.00
CA PRO A 164 -1.17 25.87 -39.18
C PRO A 164 -2.67 25.83 -39.52
N GLN A 165 -3.32 24.69 -39.27
CA GLN A 165 -4.73 24.44 -39.58
C GLN A 165 -5.71 25.29 -38.75
N ILE A 166 -5.36 25.61 -37.50
CA ILE A 166 -6.17 26.48 -36.61
C ILE A 166 -5.59 27.88 -36.47
N LYS A 167 -4.53 28.22 -37.24
CA LYS A 167 -3.84 29.50 -37.12
C LYS A 167 -4.80 30.68 -37.32
N GLY A 168 -5.68 30.61 -38.31
CA GLY A 168 -6.69 31.64 -38.56
C GLY A 168 -7.70 31.81 -37.41
N GLU A 169 -8.13 30.70 -36.80
CA GLU A 169 -9.05 30.75 -35.64
C GLU A 169 -8.35 31.31 -34.39
N LEU A 170 -7.07 31.01 -34.20
CA LEU A 170 -6.26 31.57 -33.12
C LEU A 170 -6.01 33.07 -33.32
N GLU A 171 -5.75 33.52 -34.54
CA GLU A 171 -5.58 34.95 -34.86
C GLU A 171 -6.87 35.73 -34.59
N GLU A 172 -8.03 35.14 -34.87
CA GLU A 172 -9.33 35.71 -34.50
C GLU A 172 -9.52 35.79 -32.98
N LEU A 173 -9.17 34.73 -32.25
CA LEU A 173 -9.23 34.72 -30.79
C LEU A 173 -8.28 35.79 -30.18
N ASP A 174 -7.07 35.92 -30.72
CA ASP A 174 -6.10 36.94 -30.32
C ASP A 174 -6.68 38.36 -30.53
N ARG A 175 -7.30 38.61 -31.68
CA ARG A 175 -7.97 39.89 -31.99
C ARG A 175 -9.07 40.22 -30.99
N ILE A 176 -9.91 39.25 -30.64
CA ILE A 176 -11.00 39.47 -29.66
C ILE A 176 -10.45 39.69 -28.26
N ALA A 177 -9.37 38.98 -27.89
CA ALA A 177 -8.70 39.18 -26.62
C ALA A 177 -8.10 40.59 -26.49
N GLU A 178 -7.42 41.09 -27.53
CA GLU A 178 -6.88 42.44 -27.56
C GLU A 178 -7.99 43.50 -27.44
N GLN A 179 -9.09 43.34 -28.18
CA GLN A 179 -10.25 44.23 -28.10
C GLN A 179 -10.85 44.24 -26.68
N THR A 180 -11.00 43.05 -26.08
CA THR A 180 -11.50 42.90 -24.71
C THR A 180 -10.59 43.58 -23.68
N LEU A 181 -9.26 43.45 -23.84
CA LEU A 181 -8.28 44.10 -22.98
C LEU A 181 -8.33 45.63 -23.12
N PHE A 182 -8.55 46.15 -24.33
CA PHE A 182 -8.74 47.57 -24.56
C PHE A 182 -10.06 48.08 -23.94
N ASP A 183 -11.14 47.32 -24.07
CA ASP A 183 -12.45 47.72 -23.54
C ASP A 183 -12.47 47.71 -22.01
N LEU A 184 -11.91 46.65 -21.39
CA LEU A 184 -11.89 46.47 -19.93
C LEU A 184 -10.76 47.22 -19.23
N TYR A 185 -9.55 47.30 -19.79
CA TYR A 185 -8.37 47.86 -19.11
C TYR A 185 -7.75 49.04 -19.82
N LYS A 186 -8.25 49.43 -21.01
CA LYS A 186 -7.61 50.43 -21.87
C LYS A 186 -6.16 50.07 -22.20
N TYR A 187 -5.86 48.78 -22.18
CA TYR A 187 -4.56 48.26 -22.59
C TYR A 187 -4.47 48.28 -24.12
N ASN A 188 -3.41 48.88 -24.64
CA ASN A 188 -3.15 48.96 -26.07
C ASN A 188 -1.89 48.13 -26.37
N ALA A 189 -2.09 46.90 -26.84
CA ALA A 189 -1.01 45.96 -27.14
C ALA A 189 -0.15 46.42 -28.33
N SER A 190 -0.76 47.18 -29.25
CA SER A 190 -0.19 47.52 -30.55
C SER A 190 -0.39 49.01 -30.89
N SER A 191 0.71 49.73 -31.13
CA SER A 191 0.70 51.03 -31.82
C SER A 191 0.35 50.90 -33.32
N THR A 192 0.26 49.69 -33.85
CA THR A 192 0.07 49.36 -35.27
C THR A 192 -1.38 49.34 -35.76
N LEU A 193 -2.40 49.34 -34.87
CA LEU A 193 -3.82 49.38 -35.28
C LEU A 193 -4.42 50.80 -35.41
N MET A 194 -3.59 51.85 -35.34
CA MET A 194 -4.03 53.21 -35.69
C MET A 194 -4.41 53.35 -37.19
N ALA A 195 -4.05 52.40 -38.06
CA ALA A 195 -4.31 52.48 -39.50
C ALA A 195 -5.66 51.90 -39.97
N GLN A 196 -6.40 51.15 -39.14
CA GLN A 196 -7.72 50.58 -39.53
C GLN A 196 -8.92 51.25 -38.85
N ARG A 197 -8.75 52.49 -38.38
CA ARG A 197 -9.81 53.30 -37.76
C ARG A 197 -10.93 53.78 -38.72
N ARG A 198 -11.05 53.20 -39.91
CA ARG A 198 -12.13 53.48 -40.88
C ARG A 198 -12.71 52.18 -41.43
N GLY A 199 -13.31 51.37 -40.55
CA GLY A 199 -13.98 50.13 -40.91
C GLY A 199 -15.01 49.70 -39.87
N ARG A 200 -15.83 50.64 -39.38
CA ARG A 200 -17.02 50.32 -38.58
C ARG A 200 -18.09 49.77 -39.51
N ARG A 201 -18.00 48.50 -39.90
CA ARG A 201 -19.10 47.71 -40.49
C ARG A 201 -18.72 46.22 -40.48
N ASP A 202 -19.62 45.44 -39.87
CA ASP A 202 -19.70 43.98 -39.80
C ASP A 202 -18.53 43.22 -39.16
N LEU A 203 -18.61 43.06 -37.83
CA LEU A 203 -17.91 41.99 -37.13
C LEU A 203 -18.77 40.73 -37.20
N GLY A 204 -18.32 39.76 -38.00
CA GLY A 204 -18.84 38.39 -37.98
C GLY A 204 -18.67 37.77 -36.59
N GLU A 205 -19.72 37.05 -36.17
CA GLU A 205 -19.85 36.20 -34.97
C GLU A 205 -19.18 36.71 -33.67
N THR A 206 -19.98 37.33 -32.81
CA THR A 206 -19.65 37.48 -31.38
C THR A 206 -19.36 36.11 -30.76
N LEU A 207 -18.16 35.93 -30.19
CA LEU A 207 -17.83 34.75 -29.37
C LEU A 207 -18.95 34.47 -28.36
N SER A 208 -19.38 33.21 -28.27
CA SER A 208 -20.52 32.77 -27.45
C SER A 208 -20.40 33.14 -25.97
N HIS A 209 -19.17 33.30 -25.47
CA HIS A 209 -18.86 33.60 -24.07
C HIS A 209 -17.88 34.78 -23.96
N PRO A 210 -18.34 36.03 -24.01
CA PRO A 210 -17.49 37.19 -23.85
C PRO A 210 -17.05 37.35 -22.38
N LEU A 211 -15.83 37.85 -22.19
CA LEU A 211 -15.34 38.26 -20.87
C LEU A 211 -15.94 39.63 -20.52
N GLN A 212 -16.54 39.74 -19.34
CA GLN A 212 -17.24 40.96 -18.93
C GLN A 212 -17.03 41.25 -17.44
N ARG A 213 -17.31 42.50 -17.05
CA ARG A 213 -17.38 42.89 -15.63
C ARG A 213 -18.71 42.38 -15.06
N LEU A 214 -18.62 41.57 -14.02
CA LEU A 214 -19.75 40.98 -13.32
C LEU A 214 -19.88 41.63 -11.94
N TRP A 215 -21.09 42.06 -11.60
CA TRP A 215 -21.42 42.58 -10.28
C TRP A 215 -21.60 41.41 -9.31
N ASP A 216 -21.11 41.55 -8.07
CA ASP A 216 -21.28 40.52 -7.05
C ASP A 216 -22.78 40.38 -6.69
N PRO A 217 -23.43 39.22 -6.90
CA PRO A 217 -24.84 39.03 -6.59
C PRO A 217 -25.15 39.20 -5.10
N ALA A 218 -24.14 39.15 -4.22
CA ALA A 218 -24.30 39.26 -2.77
C ALA A 218 -24.57 40.68 -2.25
N LEU A 219 -24.48 41.73 -3.09
CA LEU A 219 -24.90 43.08 -2.71
C LEU A 219 -26.13 43.51 -3.53
N PRO A 220 -27.27 43.85 -2.89
CA PRO A 220 -28.35 44.56 -3.56
C PRO A 220 -27.80 45.86 -4.17
N PRO A 221 -28.27 46.29 -5.35
CA PRO A 221 -27.87 47.56 -5.92
C PRO A 221 -28.30 48.68 -4.96
N ALA A 222 -27.33 49.29 -4.30
CA ALA A 222 -27.56 50.49 -3.51
C ALA A 222 -28.19 51.54 -4.44
N VAL A 223 -29.41 51.93 -4.10
CA VAL A 223 -30.16 53.01 -4.72
C VAL A 223 -29.22 54.21 -4.89
N ARG A 224 -28.94 54.57 -6.15
CA ARG A 224 -28.15 55.77 -6.47
C ARG A 224 -28.89 56.99 -5.95
N ARG A 225 -28.55 57.47 -4.74
CA ARG A 225 -28.86 58.84 -4.33
C ARG A 225 -28.05 59.78 -5.20
N ALA A 226 -28.76 60.61 -5.96
CA ALA A 226 -28.18 61.72 -6.71
C ALA A 226 -27.32 62.57 -5.76
N ARG A 227 -26.02 62.61 -5.98
CA ARG A 227 -25.14 63.63 -5.40
C ARG A 227 -24.91 64.70 -6.44
N SER A 228 -25.27 65.91 -6.04
CA SER A 228 -25.12 67.18 -6.72
C SER A 228 -23.70 67.42 -7.23
N ALA A 229 -23.63 68.13 -8.36
CA ALA A 229 -22.43 68.59 -9.02
C ALA A 229 -21.52 69.44 -8.09
N ALA A 230 -20.25 69.09 -8.00
CA ALA A 230 -19.17 70.03 -7.70
C ALA A 230 -17.79 69.50 -8.13
N SER A 231 -17.08 70.38 -8.84
CA SER A 231 -15.64 70.50 -9.11
C SER A 231 -14.88 69.37 -9.81
N SER A 232 -14.53 69.70 -11.05
CA SER A 232 -13.49 69.17 -11.92
C SER A 232 -12.08 69.22 -11.33
N LEU A 233 -11.42 68.08 -11.23
CA LEU A 233 -9.96 67.92 -11.39
C LEU A 233 -9.72 66.65 -12.22
N ARG A 234 -8.99 66.82 -13.34
CA ARG A 234 -8.61 65.73 -14.25
C ARG A 234 -7.50 64.90 -13.61
N ASP A 235 -7.85 63.75 -13.06
CA ASP A 235 -6.90 62.65 -12.88
C ASP A 235 -6.98 61.72 -14.10
N ASN A 236 -5.92 61.70 -14.91
CA ASN A 236 -5.74 60.77 -16.05
C ASN A 236 -5.32 59.36 -15.60
N ASN A 237 -5.71 58.94 -14.40
CA ASN A 237 -5.52 57.57 -13.93
C ASN A 237 -6.91 56.94 -13.79
N PRO A 238 -7.27 55.90 -14.56
CA PRO A 238 -8.53 55.22 -14.31
C PRO A 238 -8.41 54.55 -12.94
N GLN A 239 -8.97 55.19 -11.91
CA GLN A 239 -9.19 54.56 -10.61
C GLN A 239 -10.17 53.41 -10.84
N VAL A 240 -9.61 52.23 -11.10
CA VAL A 240 -10.31 50.96 -11.05
C VAL A 240 -10.68 50.74 -9.60
N ASN A 241 -11.91 51.12 -9.24
CA ASN A 241 -12.46 50.88 -7.91
C ASN A 241 -12.62 49.36 -7.75
N TRP A 242 -11.58 48.69 -7.23
CA TRP A 242 -11.39 47.23 -7.22
C TRP A 242 -12.41 46.49 -6.35
N LYS A 243 -13.16 47.20 -5.50
CA LYS A 243 -13.99 46.58 -4.45
C LYS A 243 -15.40 46.15 -4.91
N ASP A 244 -15.87 46.60 -6.09
CA ASP A 244 -17.30 46.49 -6.44
C ASP A 244 -17.60 45.53 -7.60
N TRP A 245 -16.59 45.03 -8.32
CA TRP A 245 -16.80 44.22 -9.52
C TRP A 245 -15.73 43.13 -9.69
N LYS A 246 -16.19 41.93 -10.01
CA LYS A 246 -15.33 40.80 -10.39
C LYS A 246 -15.34 40.67 -11.92
N ILE A 247 -14.33 40.02 -12.47
CA ILE A 247 -14.19 39.85 -13.92
C ILE A 247 -14.37 38.39 -14.23
N GLY A 248 -15.15 38.08 -15.26
CA GLY A 248 -15.47 36.70 -15.55
C GLY A 248 -16.31 36.55 -16.80
N PHE A 249 -16.70 35.31 -17.05
CA PHE A 249 -17.56 34.96 -18.17
C PHE A 249 -18.70 34.09 -17.69
N LYS A 250 -19.82 34.19 -18.41
CA LYS A 250 -21.07 33.52 -18.09
C LYS A 250 -21.21 32.25 -18.94
N LEU A 251 -21.44 31.12 -18.29
CA LEU A 251 -21.71 29.84 -18.92
C LEU A 251 -23.14 29.43 -18.56
N CYS A 252 -23.96 29.12 -19.55
CA CYS A 252 -25.36 28.77 -19.33
C CYS A 252 -25.66 27.36 -19.81
N ASN A 253 -26.72 26.77 -19.26
CA ASN A 253 -27.34 25.60 -19.87
C ASN A 253 -27.97 25.92 -21.23
N GLN A 254 -28.36 24.89 -21.98
CA GLN A 254 -29.01 25.01 -23.31
C GLN A 254 -30.22 25.95 -23.28
N ASN A 255 -31.04 25.86 -22.23
CA ASN A 255 -32.26 26.67 -22.07
C ASN A 255 -31.99 28.10 -21.52
N LYS A 256 -30.73 28.45 -21.25
CA LYS A 256 -30.29 29.71 -20.61
C LYS A 256 -31.00 30.06 -19.29
N SER A 257 -31.61 29.08 -18.63
CA SER A 257 -32.38 29.26 -17.39
C SER A 257 -31.48 29.28 -16.15
N ASP A 258 -30.41 28.47 -16.17
CA ASP A 258 -29.44 28.40 -15.10
C ASP A 258 -28.05 28.64 -15.68
N CYS A 259 -27.33 29.58 -15.07
CA CYS A 259 -26.06 30.04 -15.56
C CYS A 259 -25.04 30.12 -14.44
N PHE A 260 -23.92 29.47 -14.71
CA PHE A 260 -22.74 29.49 -13.88
C PHE A 260 -21.88 30.71 -14.23
N TYR A 261 -21.47 31.46 -13.21
CA TYR A 261 -20.64 32.65 -13.35
C TYR A 261 -19.23 32.34 -12.86
N GLN A 262 -18.30 32.17 -13.79
CA GLN A 262 -16.90 31.96 -13.44
C GLN A 262 -16.25 33.33 -13.23
N THR A 263 -16.16 33.76 -11.97
CA THR A 263 -15.60 35.07 -11.58
C THR A 263 -14.21 34.95 -10.99
N TYR A 264 -13.34 35.90 -11.32
CA TYR A 264 -11.97 36.01 -10.83
C TYR A 264 -11.76 37.34 -10.12
N SER A 265 -10.86 37.35 -9.14
CA SER A 265 -10.41 38.55 -8.43
C SER A 265 -9.40 39.36 -9.23
N SER A 266 -8.59 38.70 -10.07
CA SER A 266 -7.54 39.31 -10.89
C SER A 266 -7.89 39.25 -12.37
N GLY A 267 -7.62 40.36 -13.07
CA GLY A 267 -7.75 40.43 -14.52
C GLY A 267 -6.82 39.50 -15.28
N VAL A 268 -5.62 39.26 -14.76
CA VAL A 268 -4.62 38.38 -15.39
C VAL A 268 -5.15 36.95 -15.43
N ASP A 269 -5.67 36.46 -14.32
CA ASP A 269 -6.22 35.10 -14.23
C ASP A 269 -7.51 34.98 -15.03
N ALA A 270 -8.38 36.01 -15.00
CA ALA A 270 -9.61 36.05 -15.78
C ALA A 270 -9.35 35.90 -17.29
N VAL A 271 -8.40 36.68 -17.83
CA VAL A 271 -8.06 36.65 -19.26
C VAL A 271 -7.37 35.34 -19.62
N ARG A 272 -6.46 34.84 -18.77
CA ARG A 272 -5.78 33.57 -19.01
C ARG A 272 -6.76 32.40 -19.08
N GLU A 273 -7.64 32.27 -18.10
CA GLU A 273 -8.60 31.16 -18.06
C GLU A 273 -9.68 31.27 -19.14
N TRP A 274 -10.12 32.49 -19.46
CA TRP A 274 -11.02 32.73 -20.60
C TRP A 274 -10.37 32.34 -21.93
N TYR A 275 -9.12 32.75 -22.15
CA TYR A 275 -8.38 32.39 -23.36
C TYR A 275 -8.15 30.88 -23.42
N ARG A 276 -7.76 30.27 -22.30
CA ARG A 276 -7.60 28.81 -22.16
C ARG A 276 -8.88 28.07 -22.55
N PHE A 277 -10.04 28.49 -22.06
CA PHE A 277 -11.33 27.88 -22.37
C PHE A 277 -11.61 27.84 -23.89
N HIS A 278 -11.40 28.96 -24.58
CA HIS A 278 -11.61 29.04 -26.04
C HIS A 278 -10.53 28.29 -26.83
N TYR A 279 -9.27 28.40 -26.41
CA TYR A 279 -8.14 27.73 -27.04
C TYR A 279 -8.29 26.20 -27.04
N ILE A 280 -8.65 25.61 -25.89
CA ILE A 280 -8.90 24.16 -25.76
C ILE A 280 -10.01 23.73 -26.71
N ASN A 281 -11.06 24.53 -26.84
CA ASN A 281 -12.18 24.23 -27.69
C ASN A 281 -11.77 24.20 -29.17
N ILE A 282 -11.00 25.20 -29.62
CA ILE A 282 -10.46 25.24 -30.98
C ILE A 282 -9.51 24.06 -31.22
N LEU A 283 -8.65 23.74 -30.25
CA LEU A 283 -7.70 22.64 -30.34
C LEU A 283 -8.39 21.28 -30.46
N SER A 284 -9.56 21.09 -29.84
CA SER A 284 -10.33 19.84 -29.90
C SER A 284 -10.69 19.42 -31.33
N ARG A 285 -10.89 20.39 -32.23
CA ARG A 285 -11.24 20.17 -33.65
C ARG A 285 -10.11 19.52 -34.46
N LEU A 286 -8.86 19.62 -33.98
CA LEU A 286 -7.71 19.03 -34.66
C LEU A 286 -7.47 17.57 -34.27
N LEU A 287 -7.71 17.21 -33.01
CA LEU A 287 -7.39 15.89 -32.49
C LEU A 287 -8.24 14.77 -33.11
N ASP A 288 -9.39 15.10 -33.70
CA ASP A 288 -10.26 14.13 -34.38
C ASP A 288 -9.72 13.71 -35.76
N ASN A 289 -8.88 14.54 -36.41
CA ASN A 289 -8.42 14.35 -37.79
C ASN A 289 -6.91 14.13 -37.96
N PHE A 290 -6.10 14.21 -36.89
CA PHE A 290 -4.65 14.10 -36.99
C PHE A 290 -4.10 12.72 -36.63
N THR A 291 -3.79 11.92 -37.66
CA THR A 291 -2.62 11.04 -37.66
C THR A 291 -1.37 11.89 -37.52
N SER A 292 -0.63 11.69 -36.43
CA SER A 292 0.71 12.23 -36.11
C SER A 292 1.32 13.10 -37.21
N LEU A 293 1.07 14.42 -37.14
CA LEU A 293 1.74 15.36 -38.03
C LEU A 293 3.24 15.32 -37.71
N GLU A 294 3.95 14.83 -38.72
CA GLU A 294 5.38 14.72 -38.93
C GLU A 294 6.23 15.77 -38.20
N GLU A 295 7.20 15.25 -37.44
CA GLU A 295 8.49 15.82 -37.01
C GLU A 295 8.56 17.32 -36.67
N SER A 296 8.18 17.68 -35.44
CA SER A 296 8.94 18.74 -34.76
C SER A 296 10.30 18.15 -34.34
N LYS A 297 11.33 18.30 -35.17
CA LYS A 297 12.70 17.84 -34.92
C LYS A 297 13.11 18.02 -33.46
N LEU A 298 13.33 16.92 -32.74
CA LEU A 298 13.88 16.90 -31.37
C LEU A 298 15.04 17.89 -31.20
N GLY A 299 15.92 17.99 -32.21
CA GLY A 299 17.09 18.87 -32.22
C GLY A 299 16.80 20.37 -32.09
N ASN A 300 15.56 20.81 -32.33
CA ASN A 300 15.20 22.21 -32.12
C ASN A 300 14.96 22.56 -30.65
N PHE A 301 14.52 21.58 -29.85
CA PHE A 301 14.22 21.76 -28.42
C PHE A 301 15.34 21.22 -27.53
N ILE A 302 15.90 20.05 -27.85
CA ILE A 302 16.97 19.41 -27.10
C ILE A 302 18.25 19.48 -27.94
N PHE A 303 19.19 20.32 -27.52
CA PHE A 303 20.46 20.51 -28.21
C PHE A 303 21.47 19.39 -27.95
N ASN A 304 21.44 18.81 -26.75
CA ASN A 304 22.35 17.73 -26.40
C ASN A 304 21.70 16.80 -25.37
N CYS A 305 21.85 15.50 -25.58
CA CYS A 305 21.43 14.44 -24.67
C CYS A 305 22.64 13.55 -24.34
N ARG A 306 22.93 13.41 -23.05
CA ARG A 306 23.95 12.49 -22.55
C ARG A 306 23.39 11.66 -21.39
N PHE A 307 23.51 10.35 -21.44
CA PHE A 307 23.16 9.45 -20.34
C PHE A 307 24.34 8.53 -20.05
N ASN A 308 24.75 8.43 -18.79
CA ASN A 308 25.88 7.60 -18.36
C ASN A 308 27.11 7.77 -19.28
N GLN A 309 27.49 9.02 -19.50
CA GLN A 309 28.58 9.47 -20.38
C GLN A 309 28.42 9.22 -21.89
N ALA A 310 27.44 8.43 -22.34
CA ALA A 310 27.15 8.17 -23.75
C ALA A 310 26.12 9.17 -24.32
N SER A 311 26.17 9.43 -25.63
CA SER A 311 25.19 10.30 -26.28
C SER A 311 23.86 9.58 -26.48
N CYS A 312 22.75 10.24 -26.16
CA CYS A 312 21.38 9.73 -26.33
C CYS A 312 20.57 10.48 -27.40
N ASN A 313 21.22 11.23 -28.30
CA ASN A 313 20.52 11.98 -29.35
C ASN A 313 19.77 11.08 -30.35
N GLN A 314 20.20 9.83 -30.53
CA GLN A 314 19.58 8.82 -31.40
C GLN A 314 18.71 7.82 -30.63
N ALA A 315 18.47 8.05 -29.33
CA ALA A 315 17.65 7.14 -28.54
C ALA A 315 16.19 7.18 -29.02
N ASN A 316 15.50 6.06 -28.88
CA ASN A 316 14.06 6.01 -29.06
C ASN A 316 13.40 6.78 -27.90
N TYR A 317 12.67 7.83 -28.23
CA TYR A 317 11.82 8.61 -27.31
C TYR A 317 10.39 8.53 -27.81
N SER A 318 9.42 8.52 -26.89
CA SER A 318 8.03 8.73 -27.27
C SER A 318 7.71 10.21 -27.26
N GLN A 319 6.94 10.67 -28.24
CA GLN A 319 6.49 12.05 -28.34
C GLN A 319 4.98 12.10 -28.18
N PHE A 320 4.50 13.06 -27.40
CA PHE A 320 3.08 13.42 -27.35
C PHE A 320 2.93 14.93 -27.22
N HIS A 321 1.79 15.45 -27.66
CA HIS A 321 1.48 16.88 -27.55
C HIS A 321 0.52 17.11 -26.38
N HIS A 322 0.97 17.86 -25.37
CA HIS A 322 0.13 18.30 -24.27
C HIS A 322 -0.62 19.59 -24.65
N PRO A 323 -1.95 19.67 -24.48
CA PRO A 323 -2.75 20.84 -24.89
C PRO A 323 -2.22 22.19 -24.40
N ILE A 324 -1.66 22.26 -23.19
CA ILE A 324 -1.21 23.53 -22.58
C ILE A 324 0.31 23.75 -22.68
N TYR A 325 1.09 22.67 -22.62
CA TYR A 325 2.54 22.77 -22.52
C TYR A 325 3.22 22.68 -23.90
N GLY A 326 2.55 22.06 -24.88
CA GLY A 326 3.08 21.83 -26.21
C GLY A 326 3.74 20.45 -26.33
N ASN A 327 4.87 20.38 -27.01
CA ASN A 327 5.54 19.12 -27.28
C ASN A 327 6.24 18.55 -26.04
N CYS A 328 5.97 17.28 -25.77
CA CYS A 328 6.56 16.50 -24.70
C CYS A 328 7.32 15.30 -25.26
N TYR A 329 8.48 15.04 -24.68
CA TYR A 329 9.37 13.94 -25.06
C TYR A 329 9.66 13.10 -23.82
N THR A 330 9.36 11.80 -23.89
CA THR A 330 9.61 10.85 -22.81
C THR A 330 10.78 9.96 -23.17
N PHE A 331 11.84 10.06 -22.37
CA PHE A 331 13.02 9.20 -22.45
C PHE A 331 12.84 7.98 -21.56
N ASN A 332 13.33 6.84 -22.04
CA ASN A 332 13.32 5.56 -21.33
C ASN A 332 11.89 5.26 -20.82
N GLY A 333 10.95 5.03 -21.73
CA GLY A 333 9.61 4.52 -21.43
C GLY A 333 9.42 3.08 -21.92
N GLU A 334 8.24 2.50 -21.70
CA GLU A 334 7.89 1.08 -21.95
C GLU A 334 8.37 0.51 -23.31
N ASN A 335 8.32 1.29 -24.39
CA ASN A 335 8.68 0.84 -25.74
C ASN A 335 10.20 0.70 -26.02
N ASN A 336 11.07 0.95 -25.03
CA ASN A 336 12.52 0.82 -25.21
C ASN A 336 13.02 -0.57 -24.79
N SER A 337 13.46 -1.37 -25.78
CA SER A 337 14.04 -2.70 -25.55
C SER A 337 15.29 -2.69 -24.66
N ASN A 338 15.98 -1.55 -24.58
CA ASN A 338 17.17 -1.34 -23.75
C ASN A 338 16.86 -0.32 -22.66
N LEU A 339 16.37 -0.79 -21.52
CA LEU A 339 16.15 0.06 -20.35
C LEU A 339 17.45 0.67 -19.86
N TRP A 340 17.41 1.96 -19.55
CA TRP A 340 18.56 2.67 -18.98
C TRP A 340 18.78 2.25 -17.53
N MET A 341 20.00 1.83 -17.21
CA MET A 341 20.39 1.40 -15.87
C MET A 341 21.40 2.40 -15.30
N SER A 342 21.24 2.74 -14.02
CA SER A 342 22.22 3.52 -13.27
C SER A 342 23.02 2.60 -12.37
N SER A 343 24.31 2.45 -12.68
CA SER A 343 25.24 1.59 -11.92
C SER A 343 25.96 2.33 -10.80
N MET A 344 26.07 3.66 -10.90
CA MET A 344 26.76 4.51 -9.93
C MET A 344 25.95 5.80 -9.73
N PRO A 345 25.87 6.32 -8.50
CA PRO A 345 25.20 7.59 -8.26
C PRO A 345 26.06 8.76 -8.80
N GLY A 346 25.47 9.94 -8.85
CA GLY A 346 26.14 11.18 -9.25
C GLY A 346 25.83 11.68 -10.66
N ILE A 347 26.16 12.95 -10.90
CA ILE A 347 25.76 13.73 -12.08
C ILE A 347 26.29 13.11 -13.38
N ASP A 348 27.55 12.67 -13.41
CA ASP A 348 28.20 12.15 -14.62
C ASP A 348 27.60 10.82 -15.10
N ASN A 349 27.02 10.06 -14.17
CA ASN A 349 26.37 8.76 -14.41
C ASN A 349 24.85 8.88 -14.60
N GLY A 350 24.33 10.11 -14.56
CA GLY A 350 22.91 10.43 -14.76
C GLY A 350 22.58 10.84 -16.20
N LEU A 351 21.42 11.47 -16.35
CA LEU A 351 20.95 12.11 -17.58
C LEU A 351 21.32 13.59 -17.55
N SER A 352 21.95 14.08 -18.61
CA SER A 352 22.28 15.49 -18.82
C SER A 352 21.69 15.97 -20.14
N LEU A 353 20.84 17.01 -20.08
CA LEU A 353 20.14 17.60 -21.21
C LEU A 353 20.47 19.10 -21.32
N THR A 354 20.67 19.56 -22.55
CA THR A 354 20.72 20.99 -22.87
C THR A 354 19.46 21.35 -23.65
N LEU A 355 18.63 22.24 -23.09
CA LEU A 355 17.30 22.57 -23.59
C LEU A 355 17.25 24.00 -24.14
N ARG A 356 16.51 24.18 -25.23
CA ARG A 356 16.09 25.48 -25.76
C ARG A 356 14.75 25.86 -25.16
N THR A 357 14.69 27.00 -24.50
CA THR A 357 13.50 27.54 -23.81
C THR A 357 12.99 28.83 -24.47
N GLU A 358 13.43 29.10 -25.70
CA GLU A 358 13.24 30.36 -26.41
C GLU A 358 11.76 30.68 -26.74
N GLN A 359 11.46 31.98 -26.82
CA GLN A 359 10.15 32.62 -26.57
C GLN A 359 9.40 33.13 -27.82
N ASN A 360 9.89 32.90 -29.03
CA ASN A 360 9.45 33.71 -30.19
C ASN A 360 8.07 33.33 -30.73
N ASP A 361 7.61 32.10 -30.49
CA ASP A 361 6.35 31.57 -31.03
C ASP A 361 5.26 31.39 -29.96
N TYR A 362 5.36 32.12 -28.84
CA TYR A 362 4.44 31.95 -27.71
C TYR A 362 3.06 32.52 -28.02
N ILE A 363 2.01 31.82 -27.55
CA ILE A 363 0.70 32.43 -27.34
C ILE A 363 0.78 33.22 -26.03
N PRO A 364 0.94 34.57 -26.06
CA PRO A 364 1.28 35.34 -24.87
C PRO A 364 0.17 35.32 -23.80
N LEU A 365 -1.08 35.09 -24.22
CA LEU A 365 -2.25 35.05 -23.35
C LEU A 365 -2.44 33.70 -22.63
N LEU A 366 -1.81 32.63 -23.15
CA LEU A 366 -1.90 31.29 -22.58
C LEU A 366 -0.60 30.89 -21.87
N SER A 367 0.54 31.00 -22.56
CA SER A 367 1.84 30.67 -21.99
C SER A 367 2.55 31.93 -21.46
N THR A 368 2.25 32.25 -20.20
CA THR A 368 2.88 33.38 -19.49
C THR A 368 4.19 32.99 -18.79
N VAL A 369 4.60 31.73 -18.88
CA VAL A 369 5.78 31.17 -18.19
C VAL A 369 6.82 30.80 -19.22
N THR A 370 8.09 31.04 -18.89
CA THR A 370 9.21 30.77 -19.80
C THR A 370 10.12 29.73 -19.19
N GLY A 371 10.46 28.70 -19.96
CA GLY A 371 11.26 27.58 -19.45
C GLY A 371 10.91 26.27 -20.15
N ALA A 372 11.20 25.19 -19.45
CA ALA A 372 10.75 23.84 -19.79
C ALA A 372 10.20 23.19 -18.52
N ARG A 373 9.44 22.10 -18.66
CA ARG A 373 8.89 21.35 -17.52
C ARG A 373 9.37 19.91 -17.61
N VAL A 374 9.85 19.35 -16.52
CA VAL A 374 10.35 17.97 -16.47
C VAL A 374 9.62 17.18 -15.40
N MET A 375 9.31 15.91 -15.69
CA MET A 375 8.68 14.99 -14.76
C MET A 375 9.42 13.65 -14.80
N VAL A 376 9.60 13.07 -13.63
CA VAL A 376 10.15 11.72 -13.45
C VAL A 376 9.01 10.79 -13.05
N HIS A 377 8.86 9.66 -13.71
CA HIS A 377 7.79 8.69 -13.43
C HIS A 377 8.22 7.24 -13.72
N GLY A 378 7.39 6.28 -13.32
CA GLY A 378 7.60 4.87 -13.67
C GLY A 378 7.54 4.61 -15.19
N GLN A 379 8.14 3.51 -15.63
CA GLN A 379 8.22 3.12 -17.05
C GLN A 379 6.85 2.94 -17.71
N ASP A 380 5.94 2.28 -17.00
CA ASP A 380 4.59 1.94 -17.45
C ASP A 380 3.52 2.91 -16.90
N GLU A 381 3.96 4.05 -16.37
CA GLU A 381 3.10 5.11 -15.85
C GLU A 381 3.01 6.26 -16.85
N PRO A 382 1.83 6.88 -17.01
CA PRO A 382 1.68 8.02 -17.91
C PRO A 382 2.27 9.29 -17.30
N ALA A 383 2.75 10.18 -18.16
CA ALA A 383 3.36 11.45 -17.77
C ALA A 383 2.29 12.51 -17.39
N PHE A 384 1.88 12.54 -16.13
CA PHE A 384 0.96 13.56 -15.59
C PHE A 384 1.66 14.89 -15.28
N MET A 385 1.98 15.65 -16.33
CA MET A 385 2.76 16.89 -16.24
C MET A 385 2.13 17.96 -15.33
N ASP A 386 0.82 17.99 -15.18
CA ASP A 386 0.12 18.95 -14.31
C ASP A 386 0.47 18.74 -12.82
N ASP A 387 0.56 17.49 -12.37
CA ASP A 387 0.69 17.15 -10.94
C ASP A 387 2.16 16.96 -10.51
N GLY A 388 2.97 16.31 -11.35
CA GLY A 388 4.35 15.90 -11.02
C GLY A 388 5.45 16.71 -11.72
N GLY A 389 5.10 17.78 -12.44
CA GLY A 389 6.05 18.52 -13.26
C GLY A 389 6.86 19.58 -12.50
N PHE A 390 8.17 19.54 -12.66
CA PHE A 390 9.14 20.50 -12.16
C PHE A 390 9.49 21.55 -13.22
N ASN A 391 9.40 22.84 -12.89
CA ASN A 391 9.69 23.91 -13.85
C ASN A 391 11.19 24.26 -13.88
N LEU A 392 11.75 24.36 -15.07
CA LEU A 392 13.15 24.70 -15.32
C LEU A 392 13.26 26.17 -15.73
N ARG A 393 14.14 26.90 -15.03
CA ARG A 393 14.40 28.31 -15.33
C ARG A 393 15.41 28.42 -16.50
N PRO A 394 15.19 29.33 -17.47
CA PRO A 394 16.19 29.65 -18.47
C PRO A 394 17.46 30.27 -17.87
N GLY A 395 18.64 29.96 -18.43
CA GLY A 395 19.93 30.52 -18.02
C GLY A 395 20.53 29.96 -16.74
N VAL A 396 20.01 28.81 -16.27
CA VAL A 396 20.56 28.08 -15.13
C VAL A 396 20.77 26.61 -15.50
N GLU A 397 21.72 26.00 -14.80
CA GLU A 397 21.86 24.56 -14.70
C GLU A 397 21.06 24.09 -13.47
N THR A 398 20.13 23.18 -13.71
CA THR A 398 19.29 22.58 -12.68
C THR A 398 19.73 21.13 -12.49
N SER A 399 20.29 20.82 -11.32
CA SER A 399 20.73 19.49 -10.94
C SER A 399 19.70 18.88 -10.00
N ILE A 400 18.94 17.91 -10.49
CA ILE A 400 17.89 17.21 -9.76
C ILE A 400 18.45 15.88 -9.25
N SER A 401 18.60 15.77 -7.93
CA SER A 401 18.88 14.50 -7.26
C SER A 401 17.59 13.77 -6.95
N MET A 402 17.61 12.45 -7.11
CA MET A 402 16.46 11.58 -6.91
C MET A 402 16.73 10.54 -5.83
N LYS A 403 15.75 10.31 -4.95
CA LYS A 403 15.68 9.16 -4.03
C LYS A 403 14.47 8.33 -4.38
N LYS A 404 14.68 7.04 -4.65
CA LYS A 404 13.62 6.08 -4.90
C LYS A 404 13.06 5.59 -3.56
N GLU A 405 11.75 5.59 -3.44
CA GLU A 405 11.02 4.96 -2.34
C GLU A 405 9.97 4.02 -2.92
N ALA A 406 9.93 2.79 -2.42
CA ALA A 406 8.93 1.79 -2.78
C ALA A 406 8.08 1.46 -1.56
N LEU A 407 6.78 1.33 -1.78
CA LEU A 407 5.79 0.95 -0.77
C LEU A 407 4.97 -0.22 -1.32
N ASP A 408 5.07 -1.36 -0.65
CA ASP A 408 4.31 -2.56 -0.97
C ASP A 408 3.35 -2.88 0.17
N ARG A 409 2.06 -2.81 -0.11
CA ARG A 409 0.98 -3.03 0.86
C ARG A 409 0.29 -4.36 0.64
N LEU A 410 -0.33 -4.88 1.69
CA LEU A 410 -1.16 -6.08 1.60
C LEU A 410 -2.58 -5.69 1.17
N GLY A 411 -3.06 -6.33 0.10
CA GLY A 411 -4.44 -6.17 -0.38
C GLY A 411 -5.42 -7.17 0.24
N GLY A 412 -6.67 -7.11 -0.23
CA GLY A 412 -7.73 -8.02 0.19
C GLY A 412 -8.25 -7.71 1.59
N ASN A 413 -8.19 -8.67 2.50
CA ASN A 413 -8.74 -8.51 3.86
C ASN A 413 -7.83 -7.66 4.77
N TYR A 414 -6.55 -7.52 4.43
CA TYR A 414 -5.58 -6.74 5.21
C TYR A 414 -5.62 -5.25 4.90
N GLY A 415 -6.08 -4.86 3.70
CA GLY A 415 -6.04 -3.47 3.26
C GLY A 415 -6.84 -3.21 1.99
N ASP A 416 -7.37 -1.99 1.89
CA ASP A 416 -8.13 -1.50 0.74
C ASP A 416 -7.18 -1.03 -0.37
N CYS A 417 -6.52 -1.98 -1.03
CA CYS A 417 -5.68 -1.72 -2.19
C CYS A 417 -5.88 -2.76 -3.30
N THR A 418 -5.52 -2.38 -4.52
CA THR A 418 -5.56 -3.25 -5.70
C THR A 418 -4.19 -3.41 -6.35
N ASN A 419 -3.90 -4.60 -6.88
CA ASN A 419 -2.65 -4.87 -7.58
C ASN A 419 -2.67 -4.40 -9.04
N ASN A 420 -3.77 -4.67 -9.77
CA ASN A 420 -3.89 -4.45 -11.21
C ASN A 420 -5.08 -3.56 -11.61
N GLY A 421 -5.96 -3.21 -10.67
CA GLY A 421 -7.19 -2.43 -10.94
C GLY A 421 -8.35 -3.24 -11.52
N SER A 422 -8.25 -4.57 -11.64
CA SER A 422 -9.32 -5.42 -12.20
C SER A 422 -10.58 -5.53 -11.32
N ASP A 423 -10.44 -5.27 -10.03
CA ASP A 423 -11.50 -5.21 -9.03
C ASP A 423 -12.19 -3.83 -8.96
N VAL A 424 -11.67 -2.84 -9.68
CA VAL A 424 -12.21 -1.47 -9.72
C VAL A 424 -13.25 -1.37 -10.83
N PRO A 425 -14.45 -0.83 -10.57
CA PRO A 425 -15.53 -0.78 -11.55
C PRO A 425 -15.35 0.28 -12.66
N VAL A 426 -14.27 1.07 -12.60
CA VAL A 426 -13.96 2.17 -13.55
C VAL A 426 -13.06 1.63 -14.66
N THR A 427 -13.38 1.93 -15.92
CA THR A 427 -12.54 1.47 -17.03
C THR A 427 -11.28 2.32 -17.13
N ASN A 428 -10.13 1.66 -17.34
CA ASN A 428 -8.87 2.37 -17.55
C ASN A 428 -8.82 2.92 -18.99
N LEU A 429 -8.91 4.25 -19.13
CA LEU A 429 -8.82 4.92 -20.43
C LEU A 429 -7.37 5.16 -20.89
N TYR A 430 -6.39 5.02 -20.01
CA TYR A 430 -4.98 5.16 -20.32
C TYR A 430 -4.41 3.79 -20.72
N LEU A 431 -3.60 3.74 -21.78
CA LEU A 431 -2.82 2.54 -22.14
C LEU A 431 -1.59 2.44 -21.22
N SER A 432 -1.82 2.28 -19.92
CA SER A 432 -0.78 2.26 -18.88
C SER A 432 -1.20 1.38 -17.71
N LYS A 433 -0.26 1.11 -16.78
CA LYS A 433 -0.58 0.44 -15.52
C LYS A 433 -1.61 1.21 -14.70
N TYR A 434 -2.37 0.49 -13.87
CA TYR A 434 -3.25 1.10 -12.88
C TYR A 434 -2.47 1.97 -11.89
N THR A 435 -2.88 3.23 -11.80
CA THR A 435 -2.48 4.14 -10.72
C THR A 435 -3.73 4.84 -10.19
N GLN A 436 -3.64 5.40 -8.99
CA GLN A 436 -4.76 6.12 -8.40
C GLN A 436 -5.21 7.30 -9.29
N GLN A 437 -4.27 8.04 -9.87
CA GLN A 437 -4.56 9.18 -10.74
C GLN A 437 -5.17 8.76 -12.07
N VAL A 438 -4.72 7.64 -12.65
CA VAL A 438 -5.31 7.03 -13.86
C VAL A 438 -6.80 6.73 -13.63
N CYS A 439 -7.15 6.11 -12.51
CA CYS A 439 -8.54 5.78 -12.19
C CYS A 439 -9.40 7.04 -11.99
N ILE A 440 -8.92 8.00 -11.20
CA ILE A 440 -9.67 9.22 -10.89
C ILE A 440 -9.97 10.02 -12.17
N ARG A 441 -8.96 10.19 -13.04
CA ARG A 441 -9.12 10.91 -14.32
C ARG A 441 -10.04 10.15 -15.28
N SER A 442 -9.96 8.82 -15.31
CA SER A 442 -10.86 7.99 -16.12
C SER A 442 -12.31 8.06 -15.63
N CYS A 443 -12.54 8.01 -14.31
CA CYS A 443 -13.87 8.15 -13.70
C CYS A 443 -14.50 9.52 -13.98
N PHE A 444 -13.70 10.59 -13.89
CA PHE A 444 -14.16 11.93 -14.25
C PHE A 444 -14.50 12.01 -15.75
N GLN A 445 -13.67 11.45 -16.62
CA GLN A 445 -13.92 11.43 -18.06
C GLN A 445 -15.18 10.63 -18.43
N GLU A 446 -15.41 9.47 -17.81
CA GLU A 446 -16.66 8.70 -17.98
C GLU A 446 -17.88 9.51 -17.53
N SER A 447 -17.78 10.22 -16.40
CA SER A 447 -18.85 11.09 -15.91
C SER A 447 -19.12 12.26 -16.85
N MET A 448 -18.06 12.84 -17.43
CA MET A 448 -18.15 13.90 -18.44
C MET A 448 -18.89 13.41 -19.69
N VAL A 449 -18.55 12.22 -20.17
CA VAL A 449 -19.22 11.61 -21.34
C VAL A 449 -20.69 11.31 -21.02
N LYS A 450 -20.99 10.79 -19.83
CA LYS A 450 -22.35 10.41 -19.42
C LYS A 450 -23.28 11.62 -19.24
N GLU A 451 -22.81 12.67 -18.58
CA GLU A 451 -23.62 13.85 -18.24
C GLU A 451 -23.61 14.91 -19.35
N CYS A 452 -22.46 15.13 -20.01
CA CYS A 452 -22.27 16.20 -20.98
C CYS A 452 -22.26 15.74 -22.44
N GLY A 453 -22.14 14.43 -22.71
CA GLY A 453 -22.17 13.86 -24.06
C GLY A 453 -20.89 14.03 -24.89
N CYS A 454 -19.81 14.59 -24.32
CA CYS A 454 -18.55 14.84 -25.02
C CYS A 454 -17.33 14.58 -24.12
N ALA A 455 -16.17 14.31 -24.71
CA ALA A 455 -14.94 14.02 -24.00
C ALA A 455 -14.12 15.30 -23.70
N TYR A 456 -13.51 15.36 -22.52
CA TYR A 456 -12.61 16.46 -22.15
C TYR A 456 -11.21 16.25 -22.76
N ILE A 457 -10.59 17.32 -23.30
CA ILE A 457 -9.37 17.22 -24.12
C ILE A 457 -8.12 16.76 -23.37
N PHE A 458 -8.03 17.03 -22.06
CA PHE A 458 -6.84 16.71 -21.27
C PHE A 458 -6.73 15.22 -20.92
N TYR A 459 -7.82 14.49 -21.10
CA TYR A 459 -7.88 13.07 -20.81
C TYR A 459 -8.08 12.29 -22.10
N PRO A 460 -7.55 11.05 -22.18
CA PRO A 460 -7.85 10.16 -23.29
C PRO A 460 -9.35 10.01 -23.49
N ARG A 461 -9.77 9.94 -24.75
CA ARG A 461 -11.17 9.74 -25.09
C ARG A 461 -11.49 8.26 -25.31
N PRO A 462 -12.71 7.80 -24.97
CA PRO A 462 -13.22 6.52 -25.45
C PRO A 462 -13.33 6.49 -26.99
N LYS A 463 -13.20 5.31 -27.61
CA LYS A 463 -13.11 5.15 -29.09
C LYS A 463 -14.33 5.66 -29.89
N HIS A 464 -15.49 5.84 -29.27
CA HIS A 464 -16.76 6.21 -29.92
C HIS A 464 -17.29 7.59 -29.52
N VAL A 465 -16.46 8.42 -28.88
CA VAL A 465 -16.86 9.75 -28.40
C VAL A 465 -15.89 10.78 -28.97
N GLU A 466 -16.44 11.92 -29.39
CA GLU A 466 -15.67 13.08 -29.88
C GLU A 466 -15.33 14.03 -28.73
N TYR A 467 -14.33 14.88 -28.93
CA TYR A 467 -14.01 15.93 -27.96
C TYR A 467 -15.06 17.05 -27.92
N CYS A 468 -15.15 17.75 -26.79
CA CYS A 468 -16.09 18.86 -26.60
C CYS A 468 -15.75 20.09 -27.46
N ASP A 469 -16.70 20.53 -28.28
CA ASP A 469 -16.66 21.75 -29.09
C ASP A 469 -17.93 22.58 -28.82
N TYR A 470 -17.82 23.90 -28.60
CA TYR A 470 -18.98 24.75 -28.37
C TYR A 470 -19.86 24.93 -29.62
N ARG A 471 -19.37 24.57 -30.82
CA ARG A 471 -20.18 24.53 -32.06
C ARG A 471 -21.08 23.28 -32.12
N LYS A 472 -20.62 22.17 -31.54
CA LYS A 472 -21.38 20.90 -31.48
C LYS A 472 -22.23 20.82 -30.21
N HIS A 473 -21.68 21.27 -29.08
CA HIS A 473 -22.25 21.20 -27.74
C HIS A 473 -22.17 22.59 -27.09
N ASP A 474 -23.16 23.45 -27.33
CA ASP A 474 -23.17 24.85 -26.86
C ASP A 474 -22.98 25.02 -25.34
N SER A 475 -23.49 24.09 -24.53
CA SER A 475 -23.47 24.15 -23.07
C SER A 475 -22.40 23.26 -22.41
N TRP A 476 -21.42 22.75 -23.15
CA TRP A 476 -20.40 21.83 -22.58
C TRP A 476 -19.63 22.48 -21.42
N GLY A 477 -19.31 23.77 -21.53
CA GLY A 477 -18.57 24.51 -20.50
C GLY A 477 -19.37 24.57 -19.19
N TYR A 478 -20.65 24.91 -19.24
CA TYR A 478 -21.52 24.90 -18.06
C TYR A 478 -21.57 23.51 -17.40
N CYS A 479 -21.70 22.46 -18.21
CA CYS A 479 -21.72 21.08 -17.71
C CYS A 479 -20.39 20.71 -17.02
N TYR A 480 -19.24 21.02 -17.65
CA TYR A 480 -17.92 20.78 -17.09
C TYR A 480 -17.73 21.46 -15.73
N TYR A 481 -18.05 22.76 -15.60
CA TYR A 481 -17.85 23.47 -14.32
C TYR A 481 -18.78 22.96 -13.22
N LYS A 482 -20.03 22.58 -13.53
CA LYS A 482 -20.91 21.91 -12.56
C LYS A 482 -20.38 20.54 -12.16
N LEU A 483 -19.86 19.78 -13.11
CA LEU A 483 -19.27 18.48 -12.86
C LEU A 483 -18.00 18.59 -12.01
N GLN A 484 -17.19 19.62 -12.24
CA GLN A 484 -15.99 19.92 -11.45
C GLN A 484 -16.34 20.23 -9.99
N ASP A 485 -17.40 21.01 -9.73
CA ASP A 485 -17.90 21.29 -8.37
C ASP A 485 -18.44 20.02 -7.68
N ALA A 486 -19.19 19.20 -8.43
CA ALA A 486 -19.67 17.91 -7.96
C ALA A 486 -18.51 16.92 -7.67
N PHE A 487 -17.46 16.93 -8.47
CA PHE A 487 -16.25 16.14 -8.28
C PHE A 487 -15.48 16.60 -7.03
N ALA A 488 -15.32 17.91 -6.84
CA ALA A 488 -14.66 18.47 -5.66
C ALA A 488 -15.41 18.15 -4.35
N SER A 489 -16.74 18.02 -4.43
CA SER A 489 -17.60 17.63 -3.30
C SER A 489 -17.77 16.11 -3.16
N ASP A 490 -17.00 15.29 -3.89
CA ASP A 490 -17.10 13.82 -3.96
C ASP A 490 -18.51 13.25 -4.27
N ARG A 491 -19.37 14.02 -4.94
CA ARG A 491 -20.72 13.56 -5.32
C ARG A 491 -20.69 12.50 -6.42
N LEU A 492 -19.61 12.46 -7.21
CA LEU A 492 -19.41 11.45 -8.26
C LEU A 492 -18.94 10.10 -7.69
N GLY A 493 -18.45 10.09 -6.44
CA GLY A 493 -17.90 8.91 -5.77
C GLY A 493 -16.67 8.34 -6.47
N CYS A 494 -15.89 9.15 -7.19
CA CYS A 494 -14.68 8.67 -7.85
C CYS A 494 -13.60 8.28 -6.84
N PHE A 495 -13.49 9.00 -5.72
CA PHE A 495 -12.49 8.70 -4.68
C PHE A 495 -12.81 7.43 -3.89
N THR A 496 -14.10 7.07 -3.78
CA THR A 496 -14.53 5.83 -3.11
C THR A 496 -14.52 4.62 -4.05
N LYS A 497 -14.76 4.82 -5.36
CA LYS A 497 -14.64 3.75 -6.37
C LYS A 497 -13.18 3.39 -6.66
N CYS A 498 -12.30 4.39 -6.74
CA CYS A 498 -10.89 4.21 -7.10
C CYS A 498 -10.05 3.82 -5.87
N ARG A 499 -9.75 2.53 -5.74
CA ARG A 499 -8.83 2.01 -4.72
C ARG A 499 -7.39 2.47 -4.94
N LYS A 500 -6.59 2.46 -3.88
CA LYS A 500 -5.15 2.76 -3.99
C LYS A 500 -4.41 1.55 -4.56
N PRO A 501 -3.35 1.74 -5.37
CA PRO A 501 -2.49 0.63 -5.78
C PRO A 501 -1.72 0.06 -4.57
N CYS A 502 -1.54 -1.26 -4.52
CA CYS A 502 -0.80 -1.91 -3.43
C CYS A 502 0.71 -1.67 -3.52
N SER A 503 1.25 -1.64 -4.74
CA SER A 503 2.65 -1.33 -5.00
C SER A 503 2.78 0.06 -5.58
N VAL A 504 3.46 0.96 -4.86
CA VAL A 504 3.69 2.35 -5.24
C VAL A 504 5.19 2.61 -5.25
N THR A 505 5.70 3.13 -6.37
CA THR A 505 7.06 3.66 -6.44
C THR A 505 6.97 5.18 -6.56
N SER A 506 7.65 5.89 -5.67
CA SER A 506 7.75 7.34 -5.69
C SER A 506 9.20 7.80 -5.75
N TYR A 507 9.42 8.92 -6.43
CA TYR A 507 10.73 9.57 -6.53
C TYR A 507 10.69 10.89 -5.78
N GLN A 508 11.42 10.97 -4.66
CA GLN A 508 11.64 12.24 -3.99
C GLN A 508 12.71 13.03 -4.76
N LEU A 509 12.37 14.26 -5.16
CA LEU A 509 13.22 15.11 -5.97
C LEU A 509 13.77 16.27 -5.14
N SER A 510 15.08 16.48 -5.19
CA SER A 510 15.74 17.67 -4.64
C SER A 510 16.51 18.39 -5.73
N ALA A 511 16.43 19.72 -5.78
CA ALA A 511 17.00 20.51 -6.87
C ALA A 511 18.06 21.50 -6.38
N GLY A 512 19.23 21.45 -6.99
CA GLY A 512 20.27 22.48 -6.92
C GLY A 512 20.29 23.34 -8.18
N TYR A 513 20.50 24.65 -8.02
CA TYR A 513 20.53 25.58 -9.14
C TYR A 513 21.87 26.32 -9.19
N SER A 514 22.46 26.40 -10.37
CA SER A 514 23.66 27.20 -10.63
C SER A 514 23.50 28.00 -11.92
N ARG A 515 24.20 29.12 -12.05
CA ARG A 515 24.12 29.94 -13.27
C ARG A 515 24.83 29.25 -14.42
N TRP A 516 24.15 29.09 -15.56
CA TRP A 516 24.73 28.51 -16.77
C TRP A 516 24.19 29.19 -18.03
N PRO A 517 25.06 29.69 -18.93
CA PRO A 517 26.53 29.70 -18.86
C PRO A 517 27.11 30.73 -17.87
N SER A 518 28.40 30.59 -17.53
CA SER A 518 29.14 31.57 -16.74
C SER A 518 29.48 32.80 -17.59
N VAL A 519 29.81 33.93 -16.95
CA VAL A 519 30.15 35.17 -17.67
C VAL A 519 31.36 34.99 -18.60
N LYS A 520 32.29 34.09 -18.27
CA LYS A 520 33.47 33.80 -19.10
C LYS A 520 33.21 32.73 -20.16
N SER A 521 32.27 31.82 -19.93
CA SER A 521 31.95 30.76 -20.88
C SER A 521 30.83 31.11 -21.86
N GLN A 522 30.05 32.15 -21.58
CA GLN A 522 28.88 32.52 -22.39
C GLN A 522 29.24 32.74 -23.86
N ASP A 523 30.35 33.42 -24.16
CA ASP A 523 30.69 33.84 -25.53
C ASP A 523 30.94 32.63 -26.43
N TRP A 524 31.81 31.71 -25.99
CA TRP A 524 32.13 30.52 -26.78
C TRP A 524 30.99 29.50 -26.77
N ILE A 525 30.24 29.34 -25.66
CA ILE A 525 29.10 28.42 -25.60
C ILE A 525 28.03 28.89 -26.60
N PHE A 526 27.69 30.17 -26.60
CA PHE A 526 26.70 30.70 -27.53
C PHE A 526 27.16 30.65 -28.98
N GLN A 527 28.45 30.88 -29.25
CA GLN A 527 29.02 30.69 -30.59
C GLN A 527 28.89 29.22 -31.04
N MET A 528 29.21 28.26 -30.18
CA MET A 528 29.09 26.84 -30.49
C MET A 528 27.64 26.43 -30.75
N LEU A 529 26.71 26.86 -29.89
CA LEU A 529 25.28 26.59 -30.06
C LEU A 529 24.72 27.23 -31.34
N SER A 530 25.22 28.41 -31.71
CA SER A 530 24.85 29.08 -32.96
C SER A 530 25.30 28.25 -34.18
N LEU A 531 26.54 27.74 -34.17
CA LEU A 531 27.08 26.93 -35.27
C LEU A 531 26.43 25.54 -35.40
N GLN A 532 26.12 24.88 -34.28
CA GLN A 532 25.57 23.52 -34.30
C GLN A 532 24.06 23.49 -34.53
N ASN A 533 23.32 24.40 -33.90
CA ASN A 533 21.86 24.33 -33.80
C ASN A 533 21.16 25.56 -34.41
N ASN A 534 21.89 26.43 -35.12
CA ASN A 534 21.39 27.70 -35.66
C ASN A 534 20.69 28.56 -34.58
N TYR A 535 21.23 28.56 -33.35
CA TYR A 535 20.67 29.31 -32.23
C TYR A 535 21.01 30.81 -32.30
N THR A 536 19.99 31.68 -32.23
CA THR A 536 20.16 33.13 -32.23
C THR A 536 20.31 33.65 -30.80
N VAL A 537 21.42 34.32 -30.52
CA VAL A 537 21.71 34.88 -29.19
C VAL A 537 20.94 36.18 -28.97
N LYS A 538 20.21 36.28 -27.86
CA LYS A 538 19.52 37.51 -27.46
C LYS A 538 20.19 38.13 -26.23
N ASN A 539 20.61 39.38 -26.34
CA ASN A 539 21.35 40.09 -25.28
C ASN A 539 20.57 40.31 -23.97
N LYS A 540 19.23 40.18 -23.99
CA LYS A 540 18.38 40.51 -22.81
C LYS A 540 18.12 39.32 -21.88
N ARG A 541 18.10 38.08 -22.39
CA ARG A 541 17.77 36.87 -21.61
C ARG A 541 18.42 35.65 -22.24
N ASN A 542 18.92 34.74 -21.39
CA ASN A 542 19.39 33.42 -21.81
C ASN A 542 18.18 32.57 -22.21
N GLY A 543 18.15 32.09 -23.46
CA GLY A 543 17.12 31.19 -23.98
C GLY A 543 17.44 29.70 -23.82
N VAL A 544 18.51 29.36 -23.10
CA VAL A 544 18.99 27.97 -22.93
C VAL A 544 19.02 27.59 -21.46
N ALA A 545 18.73 26.33 -21.16
CA ALA A 545 18.80 25.77 -19.81
C ALA A 545 19.54 24.43 -19.85
N LYS A 546 20.28 24.12 -18.78
CA LYS A 546 20.92 22.81 -18.61
C LYS A 546 20.21 22.04 -17.50
N LEU A 547 19.96 20.77 -17.72
CA LEU A 547 19.26 19.89 -16.78
C LEU A 547 20.13 18.67 -16.53
N ASN A 548 20.38 18.33 -15.27
CA ASN A 548 20.97 17.06 -14.87
C ASN A 548 20.00 16.32 -13.95
N ILE A 549 19.81 15.02 -14.16
CA ILE A 549 18.98 14.15 -13.35
C ILE A 549 19.79 12.92 -12.98
N TYR A 550 19.93 12.64 -11.69
CA TYR A 550 20.76 11.56 -11.19
C TYR A 550 20.23 11.02 -9.86
N PHE A 551 20.63 9.79 -9.51
CA PHE A 551 20.37 9.24 -8.19
C PHE A 551 21.34 9.83 -7.17
N GLU A 552 20.81 10.28 -6.02
CA GLU A 552 21.62 10.75 -4.90
C GLU A 552 22.43 9.60 -4.28
N GLU A 553 21.76 8.46 -4.11
CA GLU A 553 22.31 7.23 -3.57
C GLU A 553 21.75 6.03 -4.36
N LEU A 554 22.51 4.93 -4.42
CA LEU A 554 22.02 3.67 -5.02
C LEU A 554 21.11 2.88 -4.09
N LYS A 555 21.24 3.11 -2.78
CA LYS A 555 20.38 2.45 -1.79
C LYS A 555 19.00 3.09 -1.86
N TYR A 556 17.96 2.27 -1.94
CA TYR A 556 16.59 2.74 -1.94
C TYR A 556 15.81 2.13 -0.78
N LYS A 557 14.82 2.88 -0.30
CA LYS A 557 13.99 2.47 0.82
C LYS A 557 12.79 1.69 0.30
N THR A 558 12.64 0.45 0.75
CA THR A 558 11.47 -0.39 0.49
C THR A 558 10.72 -0.57 1.80
N SER A 559 9.47 -0.12 1.82
CA SER A 559 8.57 -0.28 2.97
C SER A 559 7.53 -1.33 2.59
N SER A 560 7.60 -2.52 3.17
CA SER A 560 6.69 -3.62 2.86
C SER A 560 5.86 -4.02 4.07
N GLU A 561 4.57 -4.22 3.87
CA GLU A 561 3.65 -4.72 4.88
C GLU A 561 3.67 -6.25 4.92
N SER A 562 3.75 -6.83 6.12
CA SER A 562 3.62 -8.26 6.37
C SER A 562 2.51 -8.54 7.39
N PRO A 563 1.82 -9.69 7.34
CA PRO A 563 0.84 -10.02 8.37
C PRO A 563 1.55 -10.20 9.72
N SER A 564 1.08 -9.49 10.76
CA SER A 564 1.68 -9.59 12.10
C SER A 564 1.38 -10.93 12.76
N VAL A 565 0.17 -11.44 12.55
CA VAL A 565 -0.26 -12.76 13.05
C VAL A 565 -0.51 -13.67 11.86
N THR A 566 0.36 -14.68 11.71
CA THR A 566 0.18 -15.72 10.69
C THR A 566 -0.68 -16.86 11.23
N MET A 567 -1.21 -17.71 10.34
CA MET A 567 -1.91 -18.94 10.74
C MET A 567 -1.03 -19.82 11.65
N VAL A 568 0.27 -19.89 11.35
CA VAL A 568 1.24 -20.65 12.14
C VAL A 568 1.39 -20.04 13.54
N THR A 569 1.47 -18.71 13.64
CA THR A 569 1.52 -17.99 14.91
C THR A 569 0.26 -18.22 15.74
N LEU A 570 -0.92 -18.17 15.11
CA LEU A 570 -2.20 -18.46 15.77
C LEU A 570 -2.22 -19.88 16.36
N LEU A 571 -1.89 -20.89 15.54
CA LEU A 571 -1.85 -22.29 16.00
C LEU A 571 -0.83 -22.51 17.11
N SER A 572 0.34 -21.86 17.01
CA SER A 572 1.37 -21.89 18.06
C SER A 572 0.85 -21.28 19.37
N ASN A 573 0.18 -20.12 19.30
CA ASN A 573 -0.38 -19.45 20.48
C ASN A 573 -1.53 -20.24 21.12
N LEU A 574 -2.42 -20.82 20.30
CA LEU A 574 -3.49 -21.71 20.79
C LEU A 574 -2.91 -22.94 21.51
N GLY A 575 -1.89 -23.57 20.91
CA GLY A 575 -1.18 -24.70 21.51
C GLY A 575 -0.45 -24.34 22.80
N SER A 576 0.18 -23.15 22.85
CA SER A 576 0.85 -22.64 24.04
C SER A 576 -0.13 -22.45 25.21
N GLN A 577 -1.29 -21.81 24.96
CA GLN A 577 -2.30 -21.63 26.00
C GLN A 577 -2.91 -22.98 26.45
N TRP A 578 -3.18 -23.89 25.52
CA TRP A 578 -3.64 -25.24 25.87
C TRP A 578 -2.65 -25.97 26.79
N SER A 579 -1.36 -25.91 26.46
CA SER A 579 -0.28 -26.51 27.25
C SER A 579 -0.18 -25.85 28.64
N LEU A 580 -0.25 -24.52 28.71
CA LEU A 580 -0.16 -23.79 29.98
C LEU A 580 -1.30 -24.13 30.95
N TRP A 581 -2.55 -24.16 30.47
CA TRP A 581 -3.72 -24.37 31.32
C TRP A 581 -3.92 -25.83 31.73
N PHE A 582 -3.66 -26.77 30.83
CA PHE A 582 -3.92 -28.20 31.07
C PHE A 582 -2.66 -29.04 31.34
N GLY A 583 -1.47 -28.47 31.18
CA GLY A 583 -0.19 -29.20 31.27
C GLY A 583 -0.09 -30.31 30.22
N SER A 584 -0.78 -30.13 29.09
CA SER A 584 -0.98 -31.14 28.06
C SER A 584 -0.04 -30.91 26.89
N SER A 585 0.51 -32.00 26.35
CA SER A 585 1.36 -31.99 25.16
C SER A 585 0.56 -32.36 23.91
N VAL A 586 1.20 -32.28 22.74
CA VAL A 586 0.63 -32.76 21.47
C VAL A 586 0.21 -34.23 21.55
N LEU A 587 0.91 -35.05 22.34
CA LEU A 587 0.56 -36.46 22.55
C LEU A 587 -0.80 -36.60 23.25
N SER A 588 -1.09 -35.76 24.25
CA SER A 588 -2.40 -35.80 24.91
C SER A 588 -3.55 -35.34 24.01
N VAL A 589 -3.28 -34.50 22.99
CA VAL A 589 -4.28 -34.16 21.97
C VAL A 589 -4.56 -35.34 21.05
N VAL A 590 -3.53 -36.11 20.69
CA VAL A 590 -3.69 -37.36 19.92
C VAL A 590 -4.47 -38.39 20.75
N GLU A 591 -4.13 -38.57 22.02
CA GLU A 591 -4.88 -39.42 22.97
C GLU A 591 -6.36 -38.99 23.08
N MET A 592 -6.63 -37.68 23.09
CA MET A 592 -8.00 -37.13 23.09
C MET A 592 -8.72 -37.40 21.76
N ALA A 593 -8.03 -37.32 20.63
CA ALA A 593 -8.61 -37.61 19.31
C ALA A 593 -8.94 -39.11 19.17
N GLU A 594 -8.08 -39.99 19.67
CA GLU A 594 -8.31 -41.43 19.78
C GLU A 594 -9.54 -41.71 20.65
N LEU A 595 -9.63 -41.08 21.82
CA LEU A 595 -10.82 -41.17 22.68
C LEU A 595 -12.10 -40.75 21.94
N ILE A 596 -12.08 -39.63 21.22
CA ILE A 596 -13.25 -39.15 20.47
C ILE A 596 -13.61 -40.13 19.35
N PHE A 597 -12.62 -40.70 18.66
CA PHE A 597 -12.82 -41.73 17.64
C PHE A 597 -13.45 -42.98 18.24
N ASP A 598 -12.91 -43.50 19.33
CA ASP A 598 -13.45 -44.67 20.04
C ASP A 598 -14.88 -44.41 20.54
N LEU A 599 -15.15 -43.21 21.08
CA LEU A 599 -16.50 -42.78 21.47
C LEU A 599 -17.45 -42.77 20.27
N MET A 600 -17.03 -42.25 19.12
CA MET A 600 -17.84 -42.24 17.90
C MET A 600 -18.13 -43.66 17.41
N VAL A 601 -17.13 -44.55 17.41
CA VAL A 601 -17.28 -45.94 16.98
C VAL A 601 -18.17 -46.73 17.96
N ILE A 602 -18.01 -46.58 19.28
CA ILE A 602 -18.91 -47.16 20.29
C ILE A 602 -20.34 -46.65 20.07
N THR A 603 -20.52 -45.34 19.88
CA THR A 603 -21.84 -44.73 19.66
C THR A 603 -22.49 -45.24 18.37
N PHE A 604 -21.70 -45.37 17.30
CA PHE A 604 -22.14 -45.95 16.04
C PHE A 604 -22.54 -47.43 16.19
N LEU A 605 -21.73 -48.24 16.88
CA LEU A 605 -22.03 -49.65 17.16
C LEU A 605 -23.27 -49.82 18.05
N MET A 606 -23.45 -48.94 19.04
CA MET A 606 -24.64 -48.90 19.90
C MET A 606 -25.90 -48.51 19.11
N LEU A 607 -25.79 -47.52 18.22
CA LEU A 607 -26.88 -47.13 17.30
C LEU A 607 -27.21 -48.26 16.33
N LEU A 608 -26.22 -48.94 15.76
CA LEU A 608 -26.41 -50.11 14.90
C LEU A 608 -27.07 -51.28 15.63
N ARG A 609 -26.67 -51.57 16.88
CA ARG A 609 -27.32 -52.57 17.73
C ARG A 609 -28.77 -52.19 18.05
N ARG A 610 -29.04 -50.90 18.29
CA ARG A 610 -30.39 -50.37 18.53
C ARG A 610 -31.27 -50.42 17.27
N PHE A 611 -30.69 -50.16 16.09
CA PHE A 611 -31.38 -50.32 14.80
C PHE A 611 -31.65 -51.79 14.47
N ARG A 612 -30.68 -52.70 14.66
CA ARG A 612 -30.90 -54.15 14.51
C ARG A 612 -31.96 -54.68 15.48
N SER A 613 -31.96 -54.24 16.74
CA SER A 613 -32.98 -54.65 17.73
C SER A 613 -34.39 -54.18 17.36
N ARG A 614 -34.55 -53.01 16.73
CA ARG A 614 -35.85 -52.54 16.21
C ARG A 614 -36.29 -53.22 14.92
N TYR A 615 -35.36 -53.69 14.08
CA TYR A 615 -35.68 -54.40 12.83
C TYR A 615 -35.86 -55.92 13.03
N TRP A 616 -35.27 -56.49 14.10
CA TRP A 616 -35.39 -57.91 14.49
C TRP A 616 -36.16 -58.11 15.80
N SER A 617 -37.39 -57.59 15.87
CA SER A 617 -38.43 -58.23 16.68
C SER A 617 -39.43 -58.95 15.76
N PRO A 618 -39.16 -60.19 15.31
CA PRO A 618 -40.22 -61.07 14.87
C PRO A 618 -40.87 -61.67 16.12
N GLY A 619 -42.13 -61.32 16.34
CA GLY A 619 -42.98 -62.02 17.31
C GLY A 619 -42.98 -63.52 17.01
N ARG A 620 -42.84 -64.33 18.07
CA ARG A 620 -43.16 -65.75 18.01
C ARG A 620 -44.02 -66.09 19.22
N GLY A 621 -45.32 -66.14 18.98
CA GLY A 621 -46.27 -66.76 19.90
C GLY A 621 -46.21 -68.29 19.83
N GLY A 622 -46.68 -68.91 20.91
CA GLY A 622 -47.49 -70.13 20.85
C GLY A 622 -46.80 -71.48 21.09
N ARG A 623 -47.21 -72.11 22.21
CA ARG A 623 -47.08 -73.53 22.63
C ARG A 623 -45.69 -73.92 23.18
N GLY A 624 -45.51 -74.45 24.38
CA GLY A 624 -46.41 -75.07 25.35
C GLY A 624 -45.77 -76.38 25.83
N ALA A 625 -45.18 -76.39 27.03
CA ALA A 625 -44.86 -77.58 27.81
C ALA A 625 -44.71 -77.19 29.30
N GLN A 626 -45.45 -77.92 30.15
CA GLN A 626 -45.56 -77.87 31.62
C GLN A 626 -44.21 -77.80 32.35
N GLU A 627 -44.02 -76.91 33.32
CA GLU A 627 -44.48 -76.96 34.73
C GLU A 627 -43.62 -77.89 35.60
N VAL A 628 -42.65 -77.29 36.31
CA VAL A 628 -42.32 -77.65 37.70
C VAL A 628 -42.10 -76.34 38.45
N ALA A 629 -43.02 -76.07 39.37
CA ALA A 629 -42.96 -74.96 40.31
C ALA A 629 -42.04 -75.32 41.48
N SER A 630 -41.20 -74.37 41.88
CA SER A 630 -40.79 -74.22 43.28
C SER A 630 -40.12 -72.85 43.48
N THR A 631 -40.92 -71.87 43.90
CA THR A 631 -40.46 -70.79 44.79
C THR A 631 -39.99 -71.38 46.12
N PRO A 632 -39.09 -70.70 46.84
CA PRO A 632 -39.61 -69.95 47.97
C PRO A 632 -39.03 -68.55 48.13
N ALA A 633 -39.78 -67.76 48.90
CA ALA A 633 -39.47 -66.41 49.32
C ALA A 633 -38.60 -66.38 50.60
N SER A 634 -38.03 -65.19 50.84
CA SER A 634 -37.76 -64.54 52.13
C SER A 634 -36.43 -64.78 52.86
N SER A 635 -35.98 -63.67 53.47
CA SER A 635 -35.14 -63.51 54.68
C SER A 635 -33.62 -63.21 54.53
N LEU A 636 -33.27 -61.95 54.80
CA LEU A 636 -32.14 -61.55 55.69
C LEU A 636 -32.51 -61.92 57.15
N PRO A 637 -31.62 -61.81 58.17
CA PRO A 637 -30.15 -61.76 58.22
C PRO A 637 -29.55 -62.70 59.31
N SER A 638 -28.21 -62.83 59.40
CA SER A 638 -27.57 -63.13 60.69
C SER A 638 -26.14 -62.60 60.79
N HIS A 639 -25.97 -61.79 61.84
CA HIS A 639 -24.78 -61.26 62.50
C HIS A 639 -23.52 -62.13 62.50
N PHE A 640 -22.34 -61.51 62.58
CA PHE A 640 -21.51 -61.51 63.81
C PHE A 640 -20.18 -60.75 63.57
N CYS A 641 -20.00 -59.64 64.28
CA CYS A 641 -18.69 -59.13 64.68
C CYS A 641 -18.56 -59.31 66.19
N PRO A 642 -17.38 -59.69 66.71
CA PRO A 642 -17.01 -59.43 68.09
C PRO A 642 -16.16 -58.14 68.17
N GLN A 643 -16.62 -57.16 68.95
CA GLN A 643 -15.77 -56.27 69.76
C GLN A 643 -15.26 -57.06 71.01
N PRO A 644 -14.54 -56.52 72.03
CA PRO A 644 -14.12 -55.14 72.39
C PRO A 644 -12.64 -55.12 72.95
N PRO A 645 -12.12 -54.16 73.76
CA PRO A 645 -12.72 -52.94 74.31
C PRO A 645 -11.87 -51.65 74.24
N SER A 646 -12.58 -50.53 74.39
CA SER A 646 -12.11 -49.19 74.81
C SER A 646 -12.16 -49.12 76.37
N PRO A 647 -12.23 -47.94 77.04
CA PRO A 647 -11.51 -46.65 76.95
C PRO A 647 -11.04 -46.18 78.37
N THR A 648 -10.42 -45.00 78.51
CA THR A 648 -10.90 -43.93 79.45
C THR A 648 -10.08 -42.63 79.40
N SER A 649 -10.80 -41.49 79.37
CA SER A 649 -10.61 -40.14 80.00
C SER A 649 -9.24 -39.44 79.93
N THR A 650 -9.08 -38.12 79.72
CA THR A 650 -9.72 -36.95 80.37
C THR A 650 -9.12 -35.67 79.73
N ALA A 651 -9.85 -34.53 79.69
CA ALA A 651 -9.30 -33.16 79.49
C ALA A 651 -8.77 -32.59 80.85
N PRO A 652 -8.04 -31.45 81.02
CA PRO A 652 -7.97 -30.21 80.20
C PRO A 652 -6.57 -29.48 80.11
N SER A 653 -6.52 -28.28 79.51
CA SER A 653 -5.42 -27.24 79.35
C SER A 653 -4.69 -26.81 80.65
N PRO A 654 -3.50 -26.10 80.73
CA PRO A 654 -3.07 -24.89 79.96
C PRO A 654 -1.52 -24.60 79.77
N ASP A 655 -1.23 -23.51 79.02
CA ASP A 655 -0.12 -22.49 78.99
C ASP A 655 1.38 -22.71 79.35
N THR A 656 2.21 -21.94 78.61
CA THR A 656 3.62 -21.43 78.84
C THR A 656 4.77 -22.42 78.54
N SER A 657 5.91 -22.11 77.88
CA SER A 657 6.69 -20.87 77.67
C SER A 657 7.75 -21.03 76.54
N LEU A 658 8.12 -19.89 75.91
CA LEU A 658 9.44 -19.42 75.38
C LEU A 658 10.56 -20.46 75.06
N ALA A 659 11.37 -20.35 73.99
CA ALA A 659 11.96 -19.15 73.39
C ALA A 659 12.67 -19.43 72.04
N LEU A 660 12.72 -18.38 71.19
CA LEU A 660 13.84 -17.93 70.33
C LEU A 660 14.32 -18.88 69.21
N THR A 661 14.46 -18.49 67.94
CA THR A 661 15.06 -17.25 67.44
C THR A 661 14.75 -17.06 65.94
N ALA A 662 14.30 -15.84 65.60
CA ALA A 662 14.60 -15.00 64.44
C ALA A 662 14.16 -15.36 62.99
N PRO A 663 13.89 -14.30 62.17
CA PRO A 663 12.73 -14.23 61.28
C PRO A 663 13.08 -13.72 59.82
N PRO A 664 12.08 -13.43 58.95
CA PRO A 664 12.24 -13.10 57.52
C PRO A 664 12.19 -11.58 57.26
N PRO A 665 12.29 -11.06 56.00
CA PRO A 665 11.09 -10.64 55.22
C PRO A 665 11.32 -10.64 53.68
N ALA A 666 10.47 -10.19 52.75
CA ALA A 666 9.02 -10.06 52.57
C ALA A 666 8.79 -9.66 51.08
N TYR A 667 7.63 -10.01 50.54
CA TYR A 667 7.07 -9.49 49.29
C TYR A 667 6.51 -8.07 49.46
N ALA A 668 6.49 -7.27 48.39
CA ALA A 668 5.84 -5.96 48.35
C ALA A 668 4.56 -5.98 47.49
N THR A 669 3.50 -5.42 48.08
CA THR A 669 2.14 -5.19 47.57
C THR A 669 1.97 -3.80 46.92
N LEU A 670 0.91 -3.69 46.12
CA LEU A 670 0.34 -2.50 45.48
C LEU A 670 -0.02 -1.34 46.42
N GLY A 671 0.00 -0.11 45.88
CA GLY A 671 -0.56 1.12 46.46
C GLY A 671 -0.95 2.16 45.38
N PRO A 672 -1.79 3.18 45.70
CA PRO A 672 -2.86 3.69 44.84
C PRO A 672 -2.62 5.04 44.12
N CYS A 673 -3.56 5.42 43.23
CA CYS A 673 -3.63 6.69 42.46
C CYS A 673 -3.87 7.94 43.33
N PRO A 674 -3.52 9.13 42.79
CA PRO A 674 -4.49 10.23 42.74
C PRO A 674 -4.49 11.03 41.41
N ALA A 675 -5.59 11.74 41.15
CA ALA A 675 -5.84 12.61 39.98
C ALA A 675 -5.85 14.12 40.41
N PRO A 676 -6.16 15.12 39.54
CA PRO A 676 -5.21 16.18 39.17
C PRO A 676 -5.65 17.63 39.51
N SER A 677 -4.70 18.58 39.56
CA SER A 677 -5.01 20.03 39.46
C SER A 677 -3.79 20.94 39.20
N SER A 678 -3.87 21.62 38.05
CA SER A 678 -3.67 23.08 37.79
C SER A 678 -2.41 23.87 38.22
N LEU A 679 -1.96 24.65 37.21
CA LEU A 679 -1.52 26.07 37.22
C LEU A 679 -0.02 26.45 37.27
N ALA A 680 0.40 27.07 36.16
CA ALA A 680 1.14 28.32 36.02
C ALA A 680 2.60 28.48 36.52
N GLY A 681 3.47 28.90 35.58
CA GLY A 681 4.21 30.17 35.75
C GLY A 681 5.74 30.17 35.83
N ALA A 682 6.37 30.38 34.67
CA ALA A 682 7.43 31.38 34.37
C ALA A 682 8.93 31.19 34.73
N SER A 683 9.77 31.58 33.73
CA SER A 683 11.05 32.33 33.80
C SER A 683 12.31 31.55 34.24
N SER A 684 13.53 31.60 33.65
CA SER A 684 14.29 32.50 32.72
C SER A 684 15.53 31.71 32.20
N SER A 685 16.11 31.94 31.01
CA SER A 685 17.22 32.89 30.70
C SER A 685 17.50 32.86 29.16
N ALA A 686 17.48 33.97 28.40
CA ALA A 686 18.45 35.06 28.20
C ALA A 686 19.72 34.70 27.38
N PHE A 687 19.73 35.06 26.09
CA PHE A 687 20.92 35.34 25.27
C PHE A 687 20.63 36.54 24.34
N VAL A 688 21.57 37.49 24.27
CA VAL A 688 21.48 38.81 23.63
C VAL A 688 22.25 38.84 22.29
N PRO A 689 21.82 39.62 21.27
CA PRO A 689 22.57 39.83 20.04
C PRO A 689 23.44 41.11 20.07
N GLY A 690 24.56 41.09 19.34
CA GLY A 690 25.37 42.26 19.04
C GLY A 690 25.78 42.28 17.57
N GLU A 691 25.38 43.35 16.89
CA GLU A 691 25.93 43.89 15.63
C GLU A 691 26.80 45.12 16.01
N PRO A 692 27.61 45.74 15.14
CA PRO A 692 27.42 45.91 13.68
C PRO A 692 28.34 45.10 12.76
#